data_AF-A0A9P7YBV2-F1
#
_entry.id   AF-A0A9P7YBV2-F1
#
_cell.length_a   1.000
_cell.length_b   1.000
_cell.length_c   1.000
_cell.angle_alpha   90.00
_cell.angle_beta   90.00
_cell.angle_gamma   90.00
#
_symmetry.space_group_name_H-M   'P 1'
#
loop_
_entity.id
_entity.type
_entity.pdbx_description
1 polymer ?
#
loop_
_entity_poly.entity_id
_entity_poly.type
_entity_poly.pdbx_seq_one_letter_code
_entity_poly.pdbx_strand_id
1 'polypeptide(L)'
;MAQAEVDEITLTEVAEACNLLVSQIQDIYDCTAQQLDQIAERRSEQFQIVLSFGPEADIDRWCEALHQVVSLNSVLRTRFVHCRFGVVQVVTSEEHVTERLSGSIEQYLGDDEEHRLGLGMPLFRSTVVDRNFVATIHHAIMDYWSVSTFLKEDVPLVYLGYPPKKRPPFKEFVTHCMNLDESTSRSFWASRFKGIPAIFPSVNPGYSPHPGGKETRKIALDRINNGVSPIQIPWLTEAAWALTSGTYADSKSVAYGLVLSGRSTALNGIETTLGPTVVEVPIQVNFQRNTTVEQLIKDRAASLRQLQTHVALQYGTPRIREVSEAARTASGYQSILNIVPAMMITLPTSTERSDVVLDRLVWCARGAFSLMMQCNILDDGILLETRYDPAILCERQLSRVLNQFEHTLKSLTEVPLHTKLDKLQRLNPHDRSEIFLWNKTISETAGSHLGTRDASNFNTFAELRPGSYYPEGIPVGCVPWIVTLHNIQELAPVGSIGELLIEGPDLTGTYLCDQAKSPASIVSPPLWASSPERKGTRFYRTRDLAKYNPDGSINFIGRQENRMKFNGQTLQLEELEGELASCAEVKDIVTLVKISGGRTQLVAVVSFNDPQLPSSSLQELSDAYSKIVDLLMNAVHVYARSRLPSHRVPTIWLAVEKLPRNSTGKLCRVDIYNWIKTRRR
;
A
#
# COMPACT_ATOMS: atom_id res chain seq x y z
N MET A 1 10.74 -11.06 29.91
CA MET A 1 12.04 -11.27 30.54
C MET A 1 12.37 -10.11 31.45
N ALA A 2 12.66 -10.38 32.72
CA ALA A 2 13.22 -9.42 33.67
C ALA A 2 14.71 -9.74 33.94
N GLN A 3 15.53 -8.75 34.29
CA GLN A 3 16.96 -8.93 34.59
C GLN A 3 17.25 -10.06 35.61
N ALA A 4 16.34 -10.29 36.57
CA ALA A 4 16.47 -11.37 37.56
C ALA A 4 16.36 -12.80 36.97
N GLU A 5 15.87 -12.92 35.73
CA GLU A 5 15.73 -14.18 34.99
C GLU A 5 16.93 -14.47 34.07
N VAL A 6 17.90 -13.54 34.00
CA VAL A 6 19.07 -13.63 33.11
C VAL A 6 20.26 -14.23 33.87
N ASP A 7 20.78 -15.36 33.40
CA ASP A 7 21.97 -15.99 33.98
C ASP A 7 23.26 -15.18 33.74
N GLU A 8 24.30 -15.43 34.55
CA GLU A 8 25.58 -14.70 34.45
C GLU A 8 26.25 -14.84 33.07
N ILE A 9 26.05 -15.98 32.40
CA ILE A 9 26.61 -16.23 31.07
C ILE A 9 25.96 -15.29 30.06
N THR A 10 24.65 -15.15 30.11
CA THR A 10 23.89 -14.27 29.23
C THR A 10 24.18 -12.81 29.54
N LEU A 11 24.35 -12.42 30.81
CA LEU A 11 24.77 -11.07 31.18
C LEU A 11 26.14 -10.71 30.59
N THR A 12 27.07 -11.67 30.59
CA THR A 12 28.41 -11.49 30.00
C THR A 12 28.33 -11.38 28.47
N GLU A 13 27.56 -12.27 27.82
CA GLU A 13 27.28 -12.23 26.37
C GLU A 13 26.67 -10.89 25.94
N VAL A 14 25.71 -10.37 26.71
CA VAL A 14 25.08 -9.07 26.45
C VAL A 14 26.05 -7.91 26.65
N ALA A 15 26.88 -7.96 27.70
CA ALA A 15 27.88 -6.92 27.97
C ALA A 15 28.92 -6.85 26.84
N GLU A 16 29.43 -8.00 26.38
CA GLU A 16 30.36 -8.11 25.25
C GLU A 16 29.73 -7.55 23.95
N ALA A 17 28.48 -7.91 23.65
CA ALA A 17 27.78 -7.42 22.47
C ALA A 17 27.49 -5.91 22.51
N CYS A 18 27.36 -5.33 23.70
CA CYS A 18 27.29 -3.89 23.91
C CYS A 18 28.67 -3.20 23.93
N ASN A 19 29.77 -3.94 23.96
CA ASN A 19 31.10 -3.38 24.29
C ASN A 19 31.07 -2.60 25.63
N LEU A 20 30.49 -3.19 26.66
CA LEU A 20 30.35 -2.62 28.01
C LEU A 20 30.84 -3.60 29.07
N LEU A 21 31.12 -3.09 30.27
CA LEU A 21 31.27 -3.91 31.46
C LEU A 21 29.90 -4.35 31.98
N VAL A 22 29.81 -5.54 32.58
CA VAL A 22 28.56 -6.04 33.22
C VAL A 22 28.04 -5.05 34.27
N SER A 23 28.93 -4.37 35.00
CA SER A 23 28.58 -3.34 35.98
C SER A 23 27.92 -2.09 35.38
N GLN A 24 28.02 -1.89 34.06
CA GLN A 24 27.38 -0.80 33.35
C GLN A 24 25.97 -1.14 32.85
N ILE A 25 25.52 -2.39 33.00
CA ILE A 25 24.16 -2.81 32.66
C ILE A 25 23.25 -2.54 33.86
N GLN A 26 22.28 -1.63 33.68
CA GLN A 26 21.29 -1.30 34.69
C GLN A 26 20.04 -2.19 34.63
N ASP A 27 19.61 -2.59 33.43
CA ASP A 27 18.40 -3.39 33.24
C ASP A 27 18.41 -4.10 31.88
N ILE A 28 17.67 -5.21 31.78
CA ILE A 28 17.45 -5.96 30.55
C ILE A 28 15.98 -6.40 30.47
N TYR A 29 15.34 -6.18 29.33
CA TYR A 29 13.96 -6.60 29.07
C TYR A 29 13.65 -6.80 27.57
N ASP A 30 12.49 -7.38 27.27
CA ASP A 30 12.08 -7.71 25.88
C ASP A 30 11.89 -6.47 25.01
N CYS A 31 11.84 -6.66 23.69
CA CYS A 31 11.46 -5.62 22.72
C CYS A 31 9.98 -5.73 22.34
N THR A 32 9.27 -4.62 22.16
CA THR A 32 7.91 -4.69 21.57
C THR A 32 7.97 -5.18 20.11
N ALA A 33 6.84 -5.67 19.58
CA ALA A 33 6.76 -6.07 18.17
C ALA A 33 7.17 -4.95 17.21
N GLN A 34 6.77 -3.70 17.52
CA GLN A 34 7.16 -2.53 16.73
C GLN A 34 8.67 -2.28 16.76
N GLN A 35 9.31 -2.41 17.94
CA GLN A 35 10.76 -2.22 18.05
C GLN A 35 11.51 -3.26 17.23
N LEU A 36 11.10 -4.53 17.28
CA LEU A 36 11.69 -5.59 16.45
C LEU A 36 11.56 -5.29 14.95
N ASP A 37 10.38 -4.80 14.53
CA ASP A 37 10.16 -4.39 13.14
C ASP A 37 11.05 -3.21 12.75
N GLN A 38 11.30 -2.24 13.64
CA GLN A 38 12.12 -1.05 13.38
C GLN A 38 13.63 -1.29 13.43
N ILE A 39 14.10 -2.33 14.13
CA ILE A 39 15.53 -2.67 14.17
C ILE A 39 15.93 -3.50 12.94
N ALA A 40 14.96 -4.15 12.29
CA ALA A 40 15.22 -4.87 11.04
C ALA A 40 15.81 -3.91 9.99
N GLU A 41 16.93 -4.29 9.37
CA GLU A 41 17.76 -3.42 8.53
C GLU A 41 16.99 -2.65 7.44
N ARG A 42 15.94 -3.25 6.88
CA ARG A 42 15.09 -2.66 5.83
C ARG A 42 14.14 -1.58 6.31
N ARG A 43 13.90 -1.54 7.62
CA ARG A 43 12.97 -0.65 8.32
C ARG A 43 13.67 0.20 9.38
N SER A 44 15.00 0.11 9.45
CA SER A 44 15.82 0.90 10.36
C SER A 44 15.84 2.34 9.87
N GLU A 45 15.30 3.20 10.72
CA GLU A 45 15.17 4.63 10.48
C GLU A 45 15.79 5.39 11.64
N GLN A 46 16.42 6.52 11.30
CA GLN A 46 16.94 7.48 12.26
C GLN A 46 16.40 8.88 11.96
N PHE A 47 16.21 9.65 13.01
CA PHE A 47 15.89 11.06 12.96
C PHE A 47 17.16 11.87 13.14
N GLN A 48 17.34 12.91 12.34
CA GLN A 48 18.31 13.98 12.59
C GLN A 48 17.52 15.26 12.85
N ILE A 49 17.54 15.75 14.08
CA ILE A 49 16.85 16.99 14.47
C ILE A 49 17.87 18.11 14.62
N VAL A 50 17.66 19.23 13.92
CA VAL A 50 18.56 20.39 13.91
C VAL A 50 17.87 21.59 14.58
N LEU A 51 18.47 22.08 15.65
CA LEU A 51 18.10 23.31 16.33
C LEU A 51 19.18 24.37 16.10
N SER A 52 18.78 25.62 15.90
CA SER A 52 19.71 26.75 15.82
C SER A 52 19.58 27.62 17.07
N PHE A 53 20.73 28.00 17.62
CA PHE A 53 20.81 28.85 18.80
C PHE A 53 20.96 30.31 18.39
N GLY A 54 20.02 31.15 18.85
CA GLY A 54 20.13 32.61 18.77
C GLY A 54 21.37 33.12 19.53
N PRO A 55 21.90 34.32 19.25
CA PRO A 55 23.21 34.76 19.75
C PRO A 55 23.40 34.71 21.28
N GLU A 56 22.33 34.99 22.03
CA GLU A 56 22.33 35.06 23.50
C GLU A 56 22.10 33.70 24.19
N ALA A 57 21.85 32.64 23.41
CA ALA A 57 21.57 31.33 23.97
C ALA A 57 22.81 30.72 24.64
N ASP A 58 22.60 30.18 25.84
CA ASP A 58 23.62 29.47 26.61
C ASP A 58 23.67 27.99 26.19
N ILE A 59 24.59 27.68 25.30
CA ILE A 59 24.74 26.36 24.70
C ILE A 59 25.25 25.32 25.73
N ASP A 60 25.99 25.75 26.75
CA ASP A 60 26.50 24.85 27.79
C ASP A 60 25.39 24.48 28.75
N ARG A 61 24.57 25.44 29.16
CA ARG A 61 23.37 25.18 29.94
C ARG A 61 22.37 24.29 29.20
N TRP A 62 22.26 24.43 27.88
CA TRP A 62 21.43 23.53 27.07
C TRP A 62 21.95 22.08 27.12
N CYS A 63 23.26 21.89 26.95
CA CYS A 63 23.86 20.56 26.98
C CYS A 63 23.79 19.90 28.36
N GLU A 64 23.92 20.69 29.43
CA GLU A 64 23.70 20.22 30.80
C GLU A 64 22.24 19.81 31.02
N ALA A 65 21.28 20.62 30.55
CA ALA A 65 19.86 20.27 30.61
C ALA A 65 19.57 18.98 29.84
N LEU A 66 20.15 18.82 28.65
CA LEU A 66 20.03 17.61 27.85
C LEU A 66 20.57 16.38 28.59
N HIS A 67 21.78 16.49 29.16
CA HIS A 67 22.39 15.44 29.97
C HIS A 67 21.44 15.00 31.10
N GLN A 68 20.88 15.96 31.85
CA GLN A 68 19.99 15.67 32.97
C GLN A 68 18.71 14.96 32.51
N VAL A 69 18.14 15.36 31.37
CA VAL A 69 16.96 14.69 30.82
C VAL A 69 17.31 13.28 30.34
N VAL A 70 18.45 13.07 29.69
CA VAL A 70 18.88 11.73 29.23
C VAL A 70 19.11 10.78 30.41
N SER A 71 19.75 11.24 31.48
CA SER A 71 20.03 10.40 32.66
C SER A 71 18.74 9.87 33.31
N LEU A 72 17.69 10.69 33.32
CA LEU A 72 16.37 10.36 33.87
C LEU A 72 15.50 9.45 32.97
N ASN A 73 15.83 9.34 31.69
CA ASN A 73 15.00 8.62 30.71
C ASN A 73 15.76 7.41 30.13
N SER A 74 15.50 6.22 30.68
CA SER A 74 16.20 4.98 30.31
C SER A 74 16.16 4.65 28.83
N VAL A 75 15.09 5.02 28.11
CA VAL A 75 14.93 4.76 26.68
C VAL A 75 16.02 5.43 25.83
N LEU A 76 16.55 6.59 26.26
CA LEU A 76 17.66 7.29 25.60
C LEU A 76 19.04 6.65 25.90
N ARG A 77 19.11 5.80 26.93
CA ARG A 77 20.32 5.05 27.34
C ARG A 77 20.22 3.57 26.99
N THR A 78 19.29 3.22 26.11
CA THR A 78 19.01 1.83 25.72
C THR A 78 19.80 1.45 24.47
N ARG A 79 20.38 0.24 24.49
CA ARG A 79 20.94 -0.44 23.32
C ARG A 79 20.12 -1.70 23.01
N PHE A 80 20.11 -2.13 21.75
CA PHE A 80 19.52 -3.41 21.34
C PHE A 80 20.60 -4.44 21.12
N VAL A 81 20.45 -5.64 21.67
CA VAL A 81 21.42 -6.72 21.55
C VAL A 81 20.75 -8.01 21.11
N HIS A 82 21.40 -8.74 20.20
CA HIS A 82 21.02 -10.11 19.91
C HIS A 82 21.73 -11.05 20.89
N CYS A 83 20.97 -11.87 21.60
CA CYS A 83 21.47 -12.93 22.46
C CYS A 83 20.66 -14.21 22.24
N ARG A 84 20.95 -15.26 23.01
CA ARG A 84 20.20 -16.54 22.97
C ARG A 84 18.67 -16.43 23.12
N PHE A 85 18.16 -15.35 23.72
CA PHE A 85 16.72 -15.11 23.89
C PHE A 85 16.10 -14.27 22.75
N GLY A 86 16.87 -13.97 21.70
CA GLY A 86 16.49 -13.08 20.63
C GLY A 86 17.03 -11.67 20.84
N VAL A 87 16.33 -10.66 20.32
CA VAL A 87 16.73 -9.26 20.47
C VAL A 87 16.13 -8.67 21.75
N VAL A 88 16.98 -8.12 22.62
CA VAL A 88 16.60 -7.56 23.92
C VAL A 88 17.03 -6.09 24.04
N GLN A 89 16.35 -5.36 24.92
CA GLN A 89 16.70 -4.00 25.33
C GLN A 89 17.64 -4.05 26.53
N VAL A 90 18.72 -3.27 26.47
CA VAL A 90 19.73 -3.17 27.52
C VAL A 90 19.85 -1.71 27.93
N VAL A 91 19.49 -1.38 29.17
CA VAL A 91 19.64 -0.04 29.73
C VAL A 91 21.02 0.08 30.34
N THR A 92 21.75 1.13 29.96
CA THR A 92 23.15 1.34 30.33
C THR A 92 23.31 2.45 31.37
N SER A 93 24.30 2.39 32.25
CA SER A 93 24.63 3.47 33.19
C SER A 93 25.58 4.52 32.60
N GLU A 94 25.84 4.47 31.29
CA GLU A 94 26.73 5.41 30.62
C GLU A 94 26.21 6.85 30.72
N GLU A 95 27.16 7.76 30.89
CA GLU A 95 26.91 9.19 30.95
C GLU A 95 26.74 9.74 29.53
N HIS A 96 25.71 10.56 29.31
CA HIS A 96 25.50 11.21 28.02
C HIS A 96 26.38 12.46 27.91
N VAL A 97 27.12 12.55 26.80
CA VAL A 97 27.98 13.70 26.48
C VAL A 97 27.59 14.26 25.13
N THR A 98 27.44 15.58 25.04
CA THR A 98 27.22 16.26 23.75
C THR A 98 28.56 16.60 23.12
N GLU A 99 28.80 16.13 21.89
CA GLU A 99 30.03 16.43 21.17
C GLU A 99 30.06 17.90 20.71
N ARG A 100 31.26 18.50 20.65
CA ARG A 100 31.49 19.88 20.21
C ARG A 100 32.37 19.88 18.96
N LEU A 101 31.82 20.36 17.84
CA LEU A 101 32.51 20.48 16.56
C LEU A 101 32.38 21.90 16.03
N SER A 102 33.27 22.25 15.10
CA SER A 102 33.19 23.49 14.30
C SER A 102 33.18 23.15 12.82
N GLY A 103 32.45 23.92 12.01
CA GLY A 103 32.42 23.73 10.56
C GLY A 103 31.02 23.76 9.96
N SER A 104 30.87 23.12 8.79
CA SER A 104 29.57 23.09 8.08
C SER A 104 28.64 22.06 8.71
N ILE A 105 27.43 22.52 9.05
CA ILE A 105 26.34 21.66 9.50
C ILE A 105 25.90 20.68 8.40
N GLU A 106 25.92 21.11 7.14
CA GLU A 106 25.54 20.28 5.99
C GLU A 106 26.52 19.12 5.79
N GLN A 107 27.83 19.39 5.95
CA GLN A 107 28.84 18.33 5.91
C GLN A 107 28.63 17.34 7.06
N TYR A 108 28.45 17.85 8.28
CA TYR A 108 28.19 17.00 9.44
C TYR A 108 26.95 16.12 9.24
N LEU A 109 25.84 16.67 8.74
CA LEU A 109 24.60 15.91 8.53
C LEU A 109 24.80 14.77 7.50
N GLY A 110 25.54 15.04 6.41
CA GLY A 110 25.88 14.02 5.42
C GLY A 110 26.74 12.90 6.00
N ASP A 111 27.80 13.26 6.74
CA ASP A 111 28.69 12.28 7.38
C ASP A 111 27.94 11.47 8.47
N ASP A 112 27.11 12.12 9.28
CA ASP A 112 26.31 11.51 10.36
C ASP A 112 25.26 10.52 9.81
N GLU A 113 24.72 10.78 8.61
CA GLU A 113 23.79 9.86 7.92
C GLU A 113 24.47 8.54 7.55
N GLU A 114 25.77 8.55 7.23
CA GLU A 114 26.56 7.35 6.94
C GLU A 114 26.85 6.53 8.21
N HIS A 115 26.99 7.19 9.37
CA HIS A 115 27.26 6.58 10.66
C HIS A 115 25.98 6.09 11.34
N ARG A 116 25.45 4.94 10.89
CA ARG A 116 24.17 4.42 11.38
C ARG A 116 24.17 4.01 12.84
N LEU A 117 23.02 4.18 13.48
CA LEU A 117 22.70 3.60 14.78
C LEU A 117 22.22 2.15 14.59
N GLY A 118 22.67 1.23 15.42
CA GLY A 118 22.44 -0.21 15.21
C GLY A 118 22.63 -1.04 16.47
N LEU A 119 22.62 -2.37 16.31
CA LEU A 119 22.77 -3.31 17.43
C LEU A 119 24.08 -3.08 18.20
N GLY A 120 24.02 -3.21 19.52
CA GLY A 120 25.16 -3.07 20.43
C GLY A 120 25.66 -1.64 20.62
N MET A 121 25.13 -0.64 19.91
CA MET A 121 25.59 0.76 19.94
C MET A 121 24.60 1.68 20.67
N PRO A 122 25.03 2.87 21.14
CA PRO A 122 24.11 3.91 21.57
C PRO A 122 23.14 4.30 20.45
N LEU A 123 21.87 4.49 20.79
CA LEU A 123 20.79 4.79 19.84
C LEU A 123 20.32 6.25 19.89
N PHE A 124 21.01 7.04 20.70
CA PHE A 124 20.88 8.49 20.81
C PHE A 124 22.28 9.08 20.84
N ARG A 125 22.53 10.08 20.00
CA ARG A 125 23.72 10.92 20.09
C ARG A 125 23.35 12.36 19.83
N SER A 126 24.18 13.26 20.34
CA SER A 126 23.98 14.69 20.14
C SER A 126 25.29 15.42 19.93
N THR A 127 25.26 16.39 19.04
CA THR A 127 26.43 17.18 18.63
C THR A 127 26.04 18.65 18.52
N VAL A 128 26.95 19.55 18.87
CA VAL A 128 26.83 20.96 18.51
C VAL A 128 27.91 21.30 17.49
N VAL A 129 27.49 21.77 16.33
CA VAL A 129 28.33 22.32 15.27
C VAL A 129 28.16 23.83 15.31
N ASP A 130 29.15 24.52 15.87
CA ASP A 130 29.11 25.96 16.15
C ASP A 130 27.87 26.38 16.99
N ARG A 131 26.83 26.93 16.36
CA ARG A 131 25.55 27.31 17.02
C ARG A 131 24.37 26.44 16.62
N ASN A 132 24.61 25.30 15.99
CA ASN A 132 23.57 24.36 15.61
C ASN A 132 23.70 23.09 16.45
N PHE A 133 22.62 22.71 17.12
CA PHE A 133 22.50 21.43 17.80
C PHE A 133 21.89 20.40 16.87
N VAL A 134 22.48 19.21 16.83
CA VAL A 134 21.96 18.04 16.14
C VAL A 134 21.71 16.92 17.13
N ALA A 135 20.49 16.37 17.15
CA ALA A 135 20.19 15.11 17.80
C ALA A 135 19.94 14.02 16.76
N THR A 136 20.71 12.93 16.83
CA THR A 136 20.51 11.75 15.99
C THR A 136 19.93 10.63 16.85
N ILE A 137 18.74 10.15 16.48
CA ILE A 137 17.93 9.23 17.30
C ILE A 137 17.42 8.08 16.45
N HIS A 138 17.62 6.83 16.87
CA HIS A 138 17.02 5.68 16.20
C HIS A 138 15.51 5.61 16.51
N HIS A 139 14.67 5.40 15.48
CA HIS A 139 13.21 5.33 15.65
C HIS A 139 12.75 4.21 16.61
N ALA A 140 13.55 3.16 16.82
CA ALA A 140 13.25 2.07 17.75
C ALA A 140 13.35 2.46 19.24
N ILE A 141 13.78 3.68 19.57
CA ILE A 141 13.76 4.21 20.94
C ILE A 141 12.86 5.44 21.12
N MET A 142 12.43 6.09 20.04
CA MET A 142 11.56 7.27 20.11
C MET A 142 10.62 7.33 18.90
N ASP A 143 9.35 7.67 19.15
CA ASP A 143 8.42 8.08 18.10
C ASP A 143 8.32 9.62 18.02
N TYR A 144 7.64 10.14 16.98
CA TYR A 144 7.53 11.59 16.76
C TYR A 144 6.96 12.35 17.95
N TRP A 145 5.96 11.78 18.64
CA TRP A 145 5.39 12.40 19.83
C TRP A 145 6.43 12.48 20.95
N SER A 146 7.21 11.41 21.18
CA SER A 146 8.26 11.41 22.19
C SER A 146 9.38 12.40 21.87
N VAL A 147 9.82 12.47 20.61
CA VAL A 147 10.82 13.47 20.15
C VAL A 147 10.29 14.89 20.38
N SER A 148 9.04 15.14 19.99
CA SER A 148 8.38 16.43 20.19
C SER A 148 8.33 16.81 21.67
N THR A 149 7.93 15.88 22.54
CA THR A 149 7.83 16.11 23.99
C THR A 149 9.20 16.31 24.63
N PHE A 150 10.18 15.48 24.27
CA PHE A 150 11.57 15.58 24.72
C PHE A 150 12.18 16.95 24.40
N LEU A 151 12.00 17.43 23.17
CA LEU A 151 12.61 18.68 22.70
C LEU A 151 11.82 19.94 23.04
N LYS A 152 10.48 19.88 23.14
CA LYS A 152 9.65 21.06 23.46
C LYS A 152 9.39 21.24 24.93
N GLU A 153 9.40 20.16 25.71
CA GLU A 153 8.99 20.21 27.11
C GLU A 153 10.18 19.89 28.01
N ASP A 154 10.74 18.69 27.91
CA ASP A 154 11.66 18.19 28.94
C ASP A 154 12.99 18.95 28.97
N VAL A 155 13.68 19.07 27.83
CA VAL A 155 14.97 19.79 27.76
C VAL A 155 14.79 21.29 28.02
N PRO A 156 13.83 22.00 27.38
CA PRO A 156 13.64 23.42 27.63
C PRO A 156 13.25 23.77 29.07
N LEU A 157 12.44 22.94 29.76
CA LEU A 157 12.09 23.20 31.16
C LEU A 157 13.34 23.21 32.06
N VAL A 158 14.20 22.22 31.92
CA VAL A 158 15.46 22.14 32.67
C VAL A 158 16.40 23.27 32.26
N TYR A 159 16.49 23.57 30.96
CA TYR A 159 17.24 24.72 30.46
C TYR A 159 16.76 26.03 31.08
N LEU A 160 15.46 26.24 31.26
CA LEU A 160 14.91 27.43 31.92
C LEU A 160 15.05 27.43 33.45
N GLY A 161 15.57 26.34 34.04
CA GLY A 161 15.80 26.22 35.48
C GLY A 161 14.64 25.61 36.28
N TYR A 162 13.65 25.05 35.59
CA TYR A 162 12.59 24.27 36.22
C TYR A 162 13.07 22.84 36.55
N PRO A 163 12.50 22.17 37.57
CA PRO A 163 12.85 20.79 37.87
C PRO A 163 12.46 19.85 36.72
N PRO A 164 13.25 18.79 36.46
CA PRO A 164 12.95 17.84 35.41
C PRO A 164 11.65 17.08 35.69
N LYS A 165 10.86 16.87 34.63
CA LYS A 165 9.60 16.13 34.72
C LYS A 165 9.87 14.64 34.78
N LYS A 166 9.42 13.97 35.85
CA LYS A 166 9.49 12.52 35.97
C LYS A 166 8.39 11.87 35.14
N ARG A 167 8.75 10.94 34.25
CA ARG A 167 7.83 10.20 33.38
C ARG A 167 7.80 8.71 33.76
N PRO A 168 6.71 7.99 33.48
CA PRO A 168 6.68 6.54 33.63
C PRO A 168 7.73 5.87 32.74
N PRO A 169 8.42 4.82 33.22
CA PRO A 169 9.45 4.15 32.46
C PRO A 169 8.86 3.33 31.31
N PHE A 170 9.51 3.37 30.15
CA PHE A 170 9.07 2.62 28.96
C PHE A 170 8.94 1.10 29.20
N LYS A 171 9.72 0.55 30.13
CA LYS A 171 9.64 -0.87 30.54
C LYS A 171 8.24 -1.29 30.99
N GLU A 172 7.47 -0.40 31.64
CA GLU A 172 6.09 -0.70 32.05
C GLU A 172 5.18 -0.92 30.84
N PHE A 173 5.36 -0.12 29.78
CA PHE A 173 4.65 -0.30 28.52
C PHE A 173 5.05 -1.61 27.81
N VAL A 174 6.35 -1.94 27.77
CA VAL A 174 6.82 -3.22 27.22
C VAL A 174 6.18 -4.39 27.97
N THR A 175 6.20 -4.33 29.30
CA THR A 175 5.59 -5.36 30.17
C THR A 175 4.11 -5.52 29.87
N HIS A 176 3.39 -4.43 29.61
CA HIS A 176 2.00 -4.51 29.19
C HIS A 176 1.84 -5.24 27.84
N CYS A 177 2.65 -4.88 26.84
CA CYS A 177 2.60 -5.51 25.51
C CYS A 177 2.87 -7.03 25.57
N MET A 178 3.79 -7.47 26.44
CA MET A 178 4.11 -8.88 26.61
C MET A 178 3.01 -9.67 27.32
N ASN A 179 2.19 -9.01 28.14
CA ASN A 179 1.13 -9.62 28.93
C ASN A 179 -0.27 -9.47 28.31
N LEU A 180 -0.36 -9.15 27.01
CA LEU A 180 -1.64 -9.10 26.30
C LEU A 180 -2.31 -10.48 26.30
N ASP A 181 -3.60 -10.52 26.65
CA ASP A 181 -4.39 -11.75 26.56
C ASP A 181 -4.57 -12.18 25.10
N GLU A 182 -4.12 -13.39 24.79
CA GLU A 182 -4.08 -13.94 23.44
C GLU A 182 -5.48 -14.13 22.86
N SER A 183 -6.41 -14.68 23.65
CA SER A 183 -7.78 -14.97 23.20
C SER A 183 -8.57 -13.70 22.87
N THR A 184 -8.50 -12.70 23.75
CA THR A 184 -9.16 -11.40 23.62
C THR A 184 -8.56 -10.63 22.44
N SER A 185 -7.24 -10.61 22.32
CA SER A 185 -6.55 -9.90 21.23
C SER A 185 -6.83 -10.54 19.87
N ARG A 186 -6.78 -11.87 19.78
CA ARG A 186 -7.10 -12.60 18.55
C ARG A 186 -8.56 -12.38 18.13
N SER A 187 -9.50 -12.42 19.08
CA SER A 187 -10.92 -12.16 18.83
C SER A 187 -11.17 -10.73 18.37
N PHE A 188 -10.52 -9.76 19.01
CA PHE A 188 -10.57 -8.35 18.63
C PHE A 188 -10.13 -8.14 17.19
N TRP A 189 -8.97 -8.67 16.79
CA TRP A 189 -8.48 -8.55 15.43
C TRP A 189 -9.33 -9.35 14.43
N ALA A 190 -9.78 -10.56 14.78
CA ALA A 190 -10.62 -11.38 13.89
C ALA A 190 -11.90 -10.65 13.47
N SER A 191 -12.53 -9.93 14.39
CA SER A 191 -13.78 -9.19 14.13
C SER A 191 -13.66 -8.08 13.07
N ARG A 192 -12.43 -7.64 12.77
CA ARG A 192 -12.13 -6.53 11.85
C ARG A 192 -11.94 -6.96 10.41
N PHE A 193 -11.69 -8.25 10.18
CA PHE A 193 -11.44 -8.77 8.84
C PHE A 193 -12.65 -9.52 8.30
N LYS A 194 -13.17 -9.10 7.15
CA LYS A 194 -14.37 -9.68 6.51
C LYS A 194 -14.13 -9.88 5.03
N GLY A 195 -13.90 -11.13 4.64
CA GLY A 195 -13.51 -11.48 3.27
C GLY A 195 -12.11 -11.02 2.90
N ILE A 196 -11.56 -11.54 1.82
CA ILE A 196 -10.21 -11.21 1.35
C ILE A 196 -10.20 -9.80 0.74
N PRO A 197 -9.42 -8.85 1.28
CA PRO A 197 -9.29 -7.51 0.72
C PRO A 197 -8.31 -7.47 -0.45
N ALA A 198 -8.48 -6.47 -1.32
CA ALA A 198 -7.50 -6.10 -2.32
C ALA A 198 -6.48 -5.11 -1.72
N ILE A 199 -5.26 -5.11 -2.28
CA ILE A 199 -4.16 -4.25 -1.85
C ILE A 199 -3.75 -3.35 -3.01
N PHE A 200 -3.54 -2.07 -2.71
CA PHE A 200 -3.03 -1.10 -3.66
C PHE A 200 -1.84 -0.33 -3.06
N PRO A 201 -0.76 -0.07 -3.82
CA PRO A 201 -0.48 -0.67 -5.12
C PRO A 201 -0.26 -2.18 -5.01
N SER A 202 -0.52 -2.91 -6.09
CA SER A 202 -0.19 -4.35 -6.13
C SER A 202 1.30 -4.52 -6.39
N VAL A 203 1.91 -5.45 -5.66
CA VAL A 203 3.31 -5.85 -5.86
C VAL A 203 3.37 -7.36 -6.07
N ASN A 204 4.38 -7.80 -6.82
CA ASN A 204 4.62 -9.23 -6.97
C ASN A 204 5.08 -9.83 -5.63
N PRO A 205 4.66 -11.06 -5.30
CA PRO A 205 5.16 -11.76 -4.12
C PRO A 205 6.68 -11.80 -4.08
N GLY A 206 7.28 -11.44 -2.94
CA GLY A 206 8.74 -11.41 -2.75
C GLY A 206 9.42 -10.11 -3.22
N TYR A 207 8.70 -9.21 -3.90
CA TYR A 207 9.22 -7.89 -4.20
C TYR A 207 9.45 -7.09 -2.91
N SER A 208 10.60 -6.42 -2.82
CA SER A 208 10.95 -5.54 -1.70
C SER A 208 10.87 -4.09 -2.20
N PRO A 209 10.00 -3.24 -1.63
CA PRO A 209 9.88 -1.85 -2.05
C PRO A 209 11.14 -1.02 -1.80
N HIS A 210 11.41 -0.08 -2.69
CA HIS A 210 12.50 0.90 -2.58
C HIS A 210 11.96 2.31 -2.88
N PRO A 211 11.35 2.99 -1.88
CA PRO A 211 10.72 4.28 -2.11
C PRO A 211 11.76 5.40 -2.25
N GLY A 212 12.19 5.64 -3.49
CA GLY A 212 13.10 6.73 -3.86
C GLY A 212 12.39 8.02 -4.30
N GLY A 213 11.12 7.92 -4.72
CA GLY A 213 10.34 9.05 -5.19
C GLY A 213 9.70 9.84 -4.04
N LYS A 214 9.57 11.15 -4.20
CA LYS A 214 8.89 12.06 -3.25
C LYS A 214 7.96 13.00 -4.01
N GLU A 215 6.77 13.26 -3.46
CA GLU A 215 5.84 14.29 -3.95
C GLU A 215 5.15 14.96 -2.75
N THR A 216 5.05 16.29 -2.78
CA THR A 216 4.38 17.08 -1.74
C THR A 216 3.26 17.90 -2.35
N ARG A 217 2.09 17.90 -1.71
CA ARG A 217 0.90 18.62 -2.18
C ARG A 217 0.10 19.22 -1.04
N LYS A 218 -0.27 20.50 -1.16
CA LYS A 218 -1.28 21.11 -0.29
C LYS A 218 -2.67 20.91 -0.90
N ILE A 219 -3.59 20.34 -0.14
CA ILE A 219 -5.00 20.17 -0.51
C ILE A 219 -5.81 21.10 0.37
N ALA A 220 -6.34 22.18 -0.22
CA ALA A 220 -7.26 23.10 0.46
C ALA A 220 -8.64 22.45 0.63
N LEU A 221 -9.26 22.67 1.80
CA LEU A 221 -10.59 22.18 2.15
C LEU A 221 -11.47 23.32 2.66
N ASP A 222 -12.20 23.97 1.75
CA ASP A 222 -12.94 25.21 2.02
C ASP A 222 -14.07 25.07 3.06
N ARG A 223 -14.50 23.85 3.36
CA ARG A 223 -15.56 23.55 4.33
C ARG A 223 -15.06 23.28 5.75
N ILE A 224 -13.74 23.25 5.97
CA ILE A 224 -13.21 23.21 7.35
C ILE A 224 -13.72 24.44 8.10
N ASN A 225 -14.25 24.22 9.31
CA ASN A 225 -14.91 25.25 10.13
C ASN A 225 -16.17 25.88 9.49
N ASN A 226 -16.58 25.44 8.30
CA ASN A 226 -17.78 25.87 7.59
C ASN A 226 -18.66 24.67 7.20
N GLY A 227 -19.08 23.95 8.24
CA GLY A 227 -19.94 22.77 8.17
C GLY A 227 -19.22 21.42 8.11
N VAL A 228 -17.88 21.40 8.08
CA VAL A 228 -17.06 20.23 8.43
C VAL A 228 -16.18 20.61 9.62
N SER A 229 -16.29 19.85 10.71
CA SER A 229 -15.44 20.08 11.89
C SER A 229 -14.03 19.54 11.67
N PRO A 230 -12.96 20.22 12.13
CA PRO A 230 -11.59 19.70 12.06
C PRO A 230 -11.41 18.28 12.62
N ILE A 231 -12.22 17.89 13.62
CA ILE A 231 -12.18 16.54 14.21
C ILE A 231 -12.59 15.44 13.23
N GLN A 232 -13.34 15.79 12.16
CA GLN A 232 -13.78 14.84 11.14
C GLN A 232 -12.73 14.64 10.05
N ILE A 233 -11.75 15.53 9.92
CA ILE A 233 -10.75 15.49 8.85
C ILE A 233 -9.94 14.20 8.84
N PRO A 234 -9.51 13.62 9.99
CA PRO A 234 -8.87 12.31 9.97
C PRO A 234 -9.75 11.22 9.34
N TRP A 235 -11.03 11.17 9.70
CA TRP A 235 -11.96 10.14 9.23
C TRP A 235 -12.31 10.31 7.75
N LEU A 236 -12.45 11.56 7.30
CA LEU A 236 -12.66 11.91 5.91
C LEU A 236 -11.44 11.57 5.04
N THR A 237 -10.24 11.85 5.55
CA THR A 237 -8.95 11.54 4.90
C THR A 237 -8.78 10.04 4.74
N GLU A 238 -9.02 9.26 5.82
CA GLU A 238 -8.97 7.79 5.77
C GLU A 238 -10.02 7.22 4.80
N ALA A 239 -11.25 7.73 4.86
CA ALA A 239 -12.34 7.32 3.94
C ALA A 239 -12.01 7.63 2.48
N ALA A 240 -11.42 8.80 2.20
CA ALA A 240 -10.98 9.18 0.87
C ALA A 240 -9.91 8.23 0.32
N TRP A 241 -8.97 7.81 1.18
CA TRP A 241 -7.96 6.83 0.80
C TRP A 241 -8.58 5.46 0.53
N ALA A 242 -9.51 5.00 1.36
CA ALA A 242 -10.22 3.72 1.15
C ALA A 242 -10.96 3.68 -0.19
N LEU A 243 -11.66 4.75 -0.56
CA LEU A 243 -12.37 4.85 -1.85
C LEU A 243 -11.40 4.96 -3.04
N THR A 244 -10.30 5.70 -2.88
CA THR A 244 -9.28 5.88 -3.92
C THR A 244 -8.56 4.57 -4.19
N SER A 245 -8.03 3.91 -3.16
CA SER A 245 -7.39 2.59 -3.27
C SER A 245 -8.36 1.55 -3.84
N GLY A 246 -9.63 1.57 -3.44
CA GLY A 246 -10.69 0.73 -4.00
C GLY A 246 -10.92 0.91 -5.48
N THR A 247 -10.81 2.14 -5.96
CA THR A 247 -10.96 2.48 -7.37
C THR A 247 -9.81 1.90 -8.19
N TYR A 248 -8.57 2.03 -7.72
CA TYR A 248 -7.39 1.50 -8.42
C TYR A 248 -7.20 -0.02 -8.26
N ALA A 249 -7.69 -0.60 -7.17
CA ALA A 249 -7.71 -2.04 -6.93
C ALA A 249 -8.92 -2.75 -7.57
N ASP A 250 -9.85 -2.00 -8.17
CA ASP A 250 -11.16 -2.49 -8.66
C ASP A 250 -11.88 -3.38 -7.64
N SER A 251 -11.93 -2.93 -6.39
CA SER A 251 -12.47 -3.70 -5.28
C SER A 251 -13.33 -2.86 -4.34
N LYS A 252 -14.32 -3.52 -3.74
CA LYS A 252 -15.17 -2.98 -2.66
C LYS A 252 -14.67 -3.30 -1.26
N SER A 253 -13.58 -4.06 -1.20
CA SER A 253 -12.90 -4.52 0.01
C SER A 253 -11.43 -4.25 -0.19
N VAL A 254 -10.87 -3.31 0.56
CA VAL A 254 -9.46 -2.91 0.45
C VAL A 254 -8.77 -2.96 1.80
N ALA A 255 -7.46 -3.18 1.76
CA ALA A 255 -6.61 -3.08 2.93
C ALA A 255 -5.40 -2.19 2.69
N TYR A 256 -5.07 -1.41 3.72
CA TYR A 256 -3.92 -0.52 3.79
C TYR A 256 -3.41 -0.45 5.23
N GLY A 257 -2.18 -0.01 5.42
CA GLY A 257 -1.62 0.27 6.75
C GLY A 257 -2.11 1.61 7.27
N LEU A 258 -2.32 1.70 8.58
CA LEU A 258 -2.57 2.95 9.29
C LEU A 258 -1.61 3.11 10.45
N VAL A 259 -0.99 4.28 10.55
CA VAL A 259 -0.14 4.67 11.69
C VAL A 259 -1.01 5.25 12.80
N LEU A 260 -0.85 4.73 14.02
CA LEU A 260 -1.53 5.22 15.22
C LEU A 260 -0.50 5.45 16.33
N SER A 261 -0.74 6.44 17.20
CA SER A 261 0.16 6.77 18.31
C SER A 261 0.43 5.59 19.26
N GLY A 262 -0.51 4.65 19.38
CA GLY A 262 -0.44 3.51 20.31
C GLY A 262 -0.50 3.87 21.80
N ARG A 263 -0.36 5.16 22.14
CA ARG A 263 -0.76 5.72 23.44
C ARG A 263 -2.27 5.62 23.59
N SER A 264 -2.70 4.71 24.46
CA SER A 264 -4.12 4.45 24.73
C SER A 264 -4.44 4.84 26.17
N THR A 265 -5.59 5.48 26.36
CA THR A 265 -6.17 5.75 27.70
C THR A 265 -6.49 4.46 28.45
N ALA A 266 -6.58 3.32 27.75
CA ALA A 266 -6.78 2.01 28.37
C ALA A 266 -5.56 1.56 29.21
N LEU A 267 -4.41 2.22 29.03
CA LEU A 267 -3.16 1.86 29.67
C LEU A 267 -2.67 3.02 30.56
N ASN A 268 -2.73 2.84 31.87
CA ASN A 268 -2.37 3.87 32.84
C ASN A 268 -0.93 4.38 32.61
N GLY A 269 -0.75 5.71 32.58
CA GLY A 269 0.56 6.37 32.52
C GLY A 269 1.22 6.46 31.13
N ILE A 270 0.77 5.65 30.16
CA ILE A 270 1.42 5.55 28.84
C ILE A 270 1.26 6.81 27.99
N GLU A 271 0.24 7.62 28.25
CA GLU A 271 0.03 8.91 27.58
C GLU A 271 1.23 9.86 27.70
N THR A 272 2.03 9.72 28.76
CA THR A 272 3.18 10.61 29.02
C THR A 272 4.53 9.91 28.91
N THR A 273 4.54 8.61 28.63
CA THR A 273 5.77 7.80 28.51
C THR A 273 6.55 8.21 27.26
N LEU A 274 7.86 8.40 27.42
CA LEU A 274 8.77 8.54 26.28
C LEU A 274 9.16 7.16 25.77
N GLY A 275 9.02 6.95 24.47
CA GLY A 275 9.39 5.73 23.80
C GLY A 275 8.55 5.46 22.54
N PRO A 276 8.89 4.42 21.77
CA PRO A 276 8.23 4.07 20.52
C PRO A 276 6.91 3.34 20.81
N THR A 277 5.86 4.11 21.09
CA THR A 277 4.52 3.53 21.31
C THR A 277 3.71 3.43 20.01
N VAL A 278 4.16 4.12 18.96
CA VAL A 278 3.56 4.11 17.62
C VAL A 278 3.34 2.68 17.13
N VAL A 279 2.23 2.45 16.44
CA VAL A 279 1.93 1.18 15.80
C VAL A 279 1.50 1.38 14.37
N GLU A 280 1.83 0.39 13.55
CA GLU A 280 1.34 0.28 12.19
C GLU A 280 0.46 -0.96 12.08
N VAL A 281 -0.81 -0.75 11.77
CA VAL A 281 -1.79 -1.84 11.78
C VAL A 281 -2.54 -1.94 10.45
N PRO A 282 -2.87 -3.17 10.00
CA PRO A 282 -3.71 -3.35 8.82
C PRO A 282 -5.15 -2.89 9.10
N ILE A 283 -5.66 -2.04 8.22
CA ILE A 283 -7.06 -1.62 8.20
C ILE A 283 -7.72 -2.25 6.99
N GLN A 284 -8.86 -2.93 7.20
CA GLN A 284 -9.73 -3.36 6.12
C GLN A 284 -10.98 -2.49 6.06
N VAL A 285 -11.29 -1.98 4.86
CA VAL A 285 -12.52 -1.23 4.61
C VAL A 285 -13.34 -1.95 3.56
N ASN A 286 -14.59 -2.25 3.95
CA ASN A 286 -15.61 -2.77 3.05
C ASN A 286 -16.64 -1.68 2.81
N PHE A 287 -16.96 -1.38 1.56
CA PHE A 287 -17.98 -0.40 1.21
C PHE A 287 -19.00 -0.95 0.23
N GLN A 288 -20.26 -0.53 0.40
CA GLN A 288 -21.35 -0.86 -0.50
C GLN A 288 -21.76 0.39 -1.28
N ARG A 289 -22.30 0.18 -2.49
CA ARG A 289 -22.69 1.29 -3.39
C ARG A 289 -23.76 2.20 -2.80
N ASN A 290 -24.68 1.58 -2.05
CA ASN A 290 -25.80 2.24 -1.39
C ASN A 290 -25.44 2.84 -0.01
N THR A 291 -24.22 2.62 0.49
CA THR A 291 -23.73 3.28 1.71
C THR A 291 -23.77 4.79 1.49
N THR A 292 -24.16 5.56 2.50
CA THR A 292 -24.11 7.03 2.47
C THR A 292 -22.75 7.53 2.94
N VAL A 293 -22.39 8.75 2.55
CA VAL A 293 -21.19 9.44 3.06
C VAL A 293 -21.20 9.49 4.59
N GLU A 294 -22.36 9.78 5.19
CA GLU A 294 -22.53 9.79 6.63
C GLU A 294 -22.18 8.45 7.28
N GLN A 295 -22.72 7.35 6.73
CA GLN A 295 -22.49 6.02 7.27
C GLN A 295 -21.02 5.64 7.15
N LEU A 296 -20.37 5.93 6.02
CA LEU A 296 -18.94 5.65 5.84
C LEU A 296 -18.10 6.38 6.89
N ILE A 297 -18.34 7.69 7.11
CA ILE A 297 -17.60 8.48 8.09
C ILE A 297 -17.85 7.96 9.51
N LYS A 298 -19.11 7.66 9.86
CA LYS A 298 -19.46 7.09 11.18
C LYS A 298 -18.76 5.75 11.41
N ASP A 299 -18.73 4.88 10.40
CA ASP A 299 -18.06 3.59 10.49
C ASP A 299 -16.54 3.75 10.67
N ARG A 300 -15.91 4.70 9.96
CA ARG A 300 -14.48 4.99 10.11
C ARG A 300 -14.17 5.56 11.48
N ALA A 301 -14.93 6.55 11.93
CA ALA A 301 -14.79 7.14 13.26
C ALA A 301 -14.93 6.09 14.38
N ALA A 302 -15.94 5.22 14.29
CA ALA A 302 -16.15 4.15 15.24
C ALA A 302 -15.00 3.12 15.23
N SER A 303 -14.55 2.72 14.05
CA SER A 303 -13.43 1.78 13.88
C SER A 303 -12.14 2.32 14.51
N LEU A 304 -11.78 3.57 14.22
CA LEU A 304 -10.60 4.23 14.76
C LEU A 304 -10.67 4.37 16.28
N ARG A 305 -11.82 4.82 16.81
CA ARG A 305 -12.02 4.93 18.25
C ARG A 305 -11.82 3.59 18.94
N GLN A 306 -12.43 2.52 18.42
CA GLN A 306 -12.27 1.17 18.98
C GLN A 306 -10.84 0.66 18.93
N LEU A 307 -10.06 1.01 17.90
CA LEU A 307 -8.63 0.69 17.84
C LEU A 307 -7.85 1.44 18.93
N GLN A 308 -8.03 2.76 19.03
CA GLN A 308 -7.29 3.61 19.95
C GLN A 308 -7.58 3.33 21.43
N THR A 309 -8.77 2.83 21.77
CA THR A 309 -9.17 2.57 23.16
C THR A 309 -9.00 1.12 23.60
N HIS A 310 -8.42 0.23 22.77
CA HIS A 310 -8.32 -1.18 23.08
C HIS A 310 -6.87 -1.65 23.21
N VAL A 311 -6.57 -2.41 24.26
CA VAL A 311 -5.21 -2.87 24.59
C VAL A 311 -4.56 -3.72 23.50
N ALA A 312 -5.36 -4.52 22.77
CA ALA A 312 -4.91 -5.33 21.64
C ALA A 312 -4.37 -4.50 20.44
N LEU A 313 -4.42 -3.17 20.49
CA LEU A 313 -3.72 -2.33 19.51
C LEU A 313 -2.22 -2.66 19.44
N GLN A 314 -1.62 -3.09 20.56
CA GLN A 314 -0.20 -3.46 20.67
C GLN A 314 0.09 -4.93 20.35
N TYR A 315 -0.86 -5.67 19.75
CA TYR A 315 -0.73 -7.11 19.48
C TYR A 315 0.33 -7.46 18.42
N GLY A 316 0.67 -6.50 17.56
CA GLY A 316 1.74 -6.61 16.57
C GLY A 316 1.34 -7.31 15.26
N THR A 317 1.82 -6.77 14.13
CA THR A 317 1.51 -7.25 12.78
C THR A 317 1.80 -8.74 12.56
N PRO A 318 2.91 -9.33 13.06
CA PRO A 318 3.16 -10.77 12.91
C PRO A 318 2.04 -11.64 13.48
N ARG A 319 1.52 -11.31 14.68
CA ARG A 319 0.41 -12.04 15.30
C ARG A 319 -0.93 -11.75 14.60
N ILE A 320 -1.17 -10.50 14.22
CA ILE A 320 -2.37 -10.11 13.44
C ILE A 320 -2.47 -10.94 12.15
N ARG A 321 -1.35 -11.17 11.46
CA ARG A 321 -1.27 -11.97 10.23
C ARG A 321 -1.76 -13.41 10.40
N GLU A 322 -1.64 -13.97 11.60
CA GLU A 322 -2.00 -15.35 11.91
C GLU A 322 -3.46 -15.52 12.35
N VAL A 323 -4.17 -14.41 12.57
CA VAL A 323 -5.58 -14.41 13.02
C VAL A 323 -6.50 -15.08 12.00
N SER A 324 -6.34 -14.77 10.71
CA SER A 324 -7.14 -15.33 9.61
C SER A 324 -6.46 -15.13 8.25
N GLU A 325 -6.97 -15.78 7.19
CA GLU A 325 -6.50 -15.56 5.80
C GLU A 325 -6.72 -14.12 5.33
N ALA A 326 -7.85 -13.50 5.73
CA ALA A 326 -8.13 -12.11 5.43
C ALA A 326 -7.15 -11.17 6.15
N ALA A 327 -6.83 -11.45 7.43
CA ALA A 327 -5.82 -10.70 8.17
C ALA A 327 -4.42 -10.87 7.57
N ARG A 328 -4.10 -12.09 7.10
CA ARG A 328 -2.84 -12.39 6.41
C ARG A 328 -2.66 -11.56 5.14
N THR A 329 -3.72 -11.45 4.35
CA THR A 329 -3.76 -10.64 3.14
C THR A 329 -3.68 -9.16 3.50
N ALA A 330 -4.52 -8.69 4.42
CA ALA A 330 -4.54 -7.30 4.84
C ALA A 330 -3.18 -6.82 5.36
N SER A 331 -2.47 -7.65 6.13
CA SER A 331 -1.13 -7.37 6.67
C SER A 331 -0.04 -7.30 5.60
N GLY A 332 -0.33 -7.68 4.34
CA GLY A 332 0.56 -7.50 3.20
C GLY A 332 0.45 -6.13 2.53
N TYR A 333 -0.19 -5.16 3.18
CA TYR A 333 -0.44 -3.83 2.63
C TYR A 333 0.84 -3.18 2.09
N GLN A 334 0.70 -2.47 0.97
CA GLN A 334 1.80 -1.78 0.27
C GLN A 334 1.67 -0.26 0.32
N SER A 335 0.50 0.23 0.74
CA SER A 335 0.28 1.62 1.09
C SER A 335 0.13 1.77 2.60
N ILE A 336 0.77 2.77 3.18
CA ILE A 336 0.54 3.16 4.57
C ILE A 336 0.10 4.62 4.66
N LEU A 337 -0.92 4.88 5.49
CA LEU A 337 -1.47 6.20 5.74
C LEU A 337 -1.07 6.66 7.15
N ASN A 338 -0.45 7.82 7.25
CA ASN A 338 -0.14 8.49 8.50
C ASN A 338 -0.89 9.82 8.55
N ILE A 339 -1.86 9.96 9.45
CA ILE A 339 -2.65 11.20 9.59
C ILE A 339 -2.19 11.90 10.85
N VAL A 340 -1.49 13.01 10.68
CA VAL A 340 -0.86 13.74 11.77
C VAL A 340 -1.60 15.06 11.97
N PRO A 341 -2.06 15.39 13.19
CA PRO A 341 -2.59 16.72 13.49
C PRO A 341 -1.54 17.80 13.22
N ALA A 342 -1.98 19.05 12.96
CA ALA A 342 -1.08 20.19 12.95
C ALA A 342 -0.35 20.27 14.30
N MET A 343 0.92 19.88 14.35
CA MET A 343 1.75 20.11 15.52
C MET A 343 3.01 20.80 15.06
N MET A 344 2.98 22.14 15.07
CA MET A 344 4.22 22.91 15.02
C MET A 344 5.09 22.55 16.22
N ILE A 345 6.37 22.37 15.98
CA ILE A 345 7.37 22.37 17.04
C ILE A 345 7.70 23.81 17.37
N THR A 346 6.87 24.41 18.22
CA THR A 346 7.18 25.66 18.88
C THR A 346 7.99 25.33 20.13
N LEU A 347 9.26 25.73 20.16
CA LEU A 347 10.10 25.60 21.36
C LEU A 347 9.72 26.70 22.37
N PRO A 348 9.70 26.42 23.68
CA PRO A 348 9.48 27.43 24.69
C PRO A 348 10.55 28.52 24.62
N THR A 349 10.14 29.77 24.78
CA THR A 349 11.04 30.93 24.79
C THR A 349 10.91 31.66 26.12
N SER A 350 12.03 32.13 26.70
CA SER A 350 11.96 33.22 27.68
C SER A 350 11.37 34.45 26.98
N THR A 351 10.49 35.15 27.68
CA THR A 351 9.69 36.27 27.17
C THR A 351 10.45 37.21 26.23
N GLU A 352 9.94 37.35 25.00
CA GLU A 352 10.28 38.30 23.92
C GLU A 352 11.38 37.96 22.89
N ARG A 353 12.22 36.92 23.09
CA ARG A 353 13.10 36.37 22.02
C ARG A 353 13.28 34.86 22.17
N SER A 354 13.26 34.13 21.04
CA SER A 354 13.58 32.70 21.03
C SER A 354 15.10 32.52 21.03
N ASP A 355 15.68 32.12 22.15
CA ASP A 355 17.10 31.77 22.23
C ASP A 355 17.40 30.45 21.52
N VAL A 356 16.41 29.57 21.37
CA VAL A 356 16.54 28.27 20.69
C VAL A 356 15.41 28.09 19.69
N VAL A 357 15.73 27.99 18.40
CA VAL A 357 14.78 27.81 17.31
C VAL A 357 14.95 26.42 16.72
N LEU A 358 13.84 25.70 16.48
CA LEU A 358 13.89 24.52 15.61
C LEU A 358 14.08 25.01 14.18
N ASP A 359 15.25 24.76 13.60
CA ASP A 359 15.53 25.11 12.21
C ASP A 359 15.01 24.02 11.27
N ARG A 360 15.33 22.76 11.57
CA ARG A 360 15.00 21.65 10.69
C ARG A 360 14.77 20.35 11.44
N LEU A 361 13.78 19.58 11.00
CA LEU A 361 13.64 18.17 11.33
C LEU A 361 13.90 17.36 10.06
N VAL A 362 15.00 16.60 10.03
CA VAL A 362 15.32 15.71 8.91
C VAL A 362 14.95 14.28 9.29
N TRP A 363 13.97 13.74 8.59
CA TRP A 363 13.59 12.35 8.73
C TRP A 363 14.25 11.47 7.66
N CYS A 364 15.29 10.74 8.08
CA CYS A 364 16.00 9.75 7.28
C CYS A 364 15.28 8.40 7.34
N ALA A 365 14.04 8.39 6.82
CA ALA A 365 13.22 7.19 6.69
C ALA A 365 13.66 6.34 5.48
N ARG A 366 14.02 5.07 5.72
CA ARG A 366 14.04 4.02 4.69
C ARG A 366 12.64 3.41 4.63
N GLY A 367 11.83 3.90 3.70
CA GLY A 367 10.45 3.47 3.61
C GLY A 367 10.33 1.97 3.30
N ALA A 368 9.48 1.29 4.05
CA ALA A 368 9.22 -0.16 3.90
C ALA A 368 8.10 -0.48 2.90
N PHE A 369 7.45 0.56 2.36
CA PHE A 369 6.20 0.45 1.62
C PHE A 369 6.34 1.07 0.24
N SER A 370 5.60 0.51 -0.73
CA SER A 370 5.58 1.01 -2.11
C SER A 370 4.96 2.41 -2.20
N LEU A 371 4.07 2.75 -1.26
CA LEU A 371 3.45 4.06 -1.14
C LEU A 371 3.29 4.43 0.34
N MET A 372 3.82 5.57 0.75
CA MET A 372 3.66 6.13 2.08
C MET A 372 3.06 7.51 1.96
N MET A 373 1.93 7.73 2.63
CA MET A 373 1.20 8.99 2.58
C MET A 373 1.13 9.57 3.99
N GLN A 374 1.81 10.69 4.21
CA GLN A 374 1.69 11.48 5.42
C GLN A 374 0.79 12.68 5.17
N CYS A 375 -0.36 12.69 5.84
CA CYS A 375 -1.33 13.77 5.80
C CYS A 375 -1.17 14.63 7.05
N ASN A 376 -0.47 15.76 6.93
CA ASN A 376 -0.39 16.76 7.99
C ASN A 376 -1.64 17.64 7.91
N ILE A 377 -2.50 17.58 8.92
CA ILE A 377 -3.70 18.42 8.99
C ILE A 377 -3.27 19.87 9.21
N LEU A 378 -3.90 20.81 8.51
CA LEU A 378 -3.72 22.25 8.64
C LEU A 378 -5.06 22.92 8.97
N ASP A 379 -5.04 24.21 9.30
CA ASP A 379 -6.25 24.98 9.57
C ASP A 379 -7.17 25.12 8.34
N ASP A 380 -6.58 25.10 7.13
CA ASP A 380 -7.26 25.32 5.85
C ASP A 380 -7.25 24.09 4.93
N GLY A 381 -6.79 22.93 5.41
CA GLY A 381 -6.73 21.73 4.59
C GLY A 381 -5.78 20.67 5.13
N ILE A 382 -5.09 19.98 4.21
CA ILE A 382 -4.02 19.02 4.53
C ILE A 382 -2.78 19.27 3.67
N LEU A 383 -1.59 19.12 4.26
CA LEU A 383 -0.34 18.98 3.54
C LEU A 383 -0.01 17.50 3.42
N LEU A 384 -0.09 16.99 2.20
CA LEU A 384 0.20 15.61 1.85
C LEU A 384 1.66 15.49 1.42
N GLU A 385 2.44 14.70 2.16
CA GLU A 385 3.82 14.34 1.84
C GLU A 385 3.86 12.85 1.51
N THR A 386 4.28 12.54 0.28
CA THR A 386 4.23 11.18 -0.25
C THR A 386 5.63 10.68 -0.56
N ARG A 387 5.95 9.47 -0.12
CA ARG A 387 7.12 8.70 -0.59
C ARG A 387 6.64 7.47 -1.33
N TYR A 388 7.28 7.12 -2.44
CA TYR A 388 6.83 6.02 -3.28
C TYR A 388 7.97 5.34 -4.02
N ASP A 389 7.74 4.08 -4.41
CA ASP A 389 8.64 3.30 -5.26
C ASP A 389 8.30 3.54 -6.75
N PRO A 390 9.17 4.24 -7.52
CA PRO A 390 8.92 4.54 -8.93
C PRO A 390 8.83 3.30 -9.82
N ALA A 391 9.37 2.16 -9.39
CA ALA A 391 9.28 0.89 -10.13
C ALA A 391 7.88 0.25 -10.01
N ILE A 392 7.13 0.58 -8.96
CA ILE A 392 5.76 0.10 -8.74
C ILE A 392 4.73 1.13 -9.21
N LEU A 393 4.94 2.40 -8.87
CA LEU A 393 4.08 3.51 -9.28
C LEU A 393 4.95 4.59 -9.94
N CYS A 394 4.91 4.70 -11.26
CA CYS A 394 5.63 5.79 -11.92
C CYS A 394 5.04 7.16 -11.54
N GLU A 395 5.86 8.21 -11.62
CA GLU A 395 5.50 9.58 -11.23
C GLU A 395 4.16 10.06 -11.82
N ARG A 396 3.94 9.82 -13.13
CA ARG A 396 2.67 10.18 -13.78
C ARG A 396 1.48 9.44 -13.17
N GLN A 397 1.62 8.16 -12.88
CA GLN A 397 0.54 7.38 -12.26
C GLN A 397 0.32 7.83 -10.81
N LEU A 398 1.37 8.14 -10.07
CA LEU A 398 1.25 8.70 -8.72
C LEU A 398 0.46 10.01 -8.74
N SER A 399 0.84 10.97 -9.59
CA SER A 399 0.13 12.24 -9.69
C SER A 399 -1.38 12.05 -9.96
N ARG A 400 -1.76 11.04 -10.76
CA ARG A 400 -3.17 10.68 -11.00
C ARG A 400 -3.85 10.09 -9.77
N VAL A 401 -3.17 9.20 -9.05
CA VAL A 401 -3.66 8.67 -7.77
C VAL A 401 -3.88 9.80 -6.76
N LEU A 402 -2.97 10.75 -6.69
CA LEU A 402 -3.06 11.90 -5.79
C LEU A 402 -4.13 12.91 -6.22
N ASN A 403 -4.30 13.17 -7.52
CA ASN A 403 -5.43 13.94 -8.06
C ASN A 403 -6.76 13.28 -7.69
N GLN A 404 -6.82 11.95 -7.80
CA GLN A 404 -8.00 11.18 -7.46
C GLN A 404 -8.30 11.22 -5.95
N PHE A 405 -7.27 11.07 -5.12
CA PHE A 405 -7.39 11.18 -3.66
C PHE A 405 -7.89 12.57 -3.24
N GLU A 406 -7.30 13.63 -3.78
CA GLU A 406 -7.73 15.01 -3.54
C GLU A 406 -9.19 15.23 -3.94
N HIS A 407 -9.56 14.79 -5.15
CA HIS A 407 -10.94 14.90 -5.64
C HIS A 407 -11.93 14.14 -4.76
N THR A 408 -11.58 12.92 -4.34
CA THR A 408 -12.42 12.13 -3.44
C THR A 408 -12.55 12.78 -2.08
N LEU A 409 -11.46 13.32 -1.51
CA LEU A 409 -11.50 14.02 -0.23
C LEU A 409 -12.40 15.26 -0.29
N LYS A 410 -12.22 16.11 -1.30
CA LYS A 410 -13.08 17.30 -1.53
C LYS A 410 -14.54 16.90 -1.70
N SER A 411 -14.80 15.89 -2.53
CA SER A 411 -16.15 15.36 -2.74
C SER A 411 -16.83 14.95 -1.43
N LEU A 412 -16.12 14.23 -0.54
CA LEU A 412 -16.66 13.83 0.77
C LEU A 412 -16.96 15.02 1.69
N THR A 413 -16.23 16.13 1.55
CA THR A 413 -16.46 17.35 2.35
C THR A 413 -17.60 18.21 1.81
N GLU A 414 -17.81 18.22 0.49
CA GLU A 414 -18.71 19.15 -0.19
C GLU A 414 -20.14 18.64 -0.32
N VAL A 415 -20.34 17.34 -0.55
CA VAL A 415 -21.68 16.79 -0.78
C VAL A 415 -22.51 16.70 0.52
N PRO A 416 -23.85 16.68 0.43
CA PRO A 416 -24.70 16.37 1.57
C PRO A 416 -24.40 14.97 2.13
N LEU A 417 -24.38 14.80 3.46
CA LEU A 417 -24.00 13.54 4.12
C LEU A 417 -24.89 12.33 3.75
N HIS A 418 -26.14 12.57 3.36
CA HIS A 418 -27.07 11.52 2.91
C HIS A 418 -26.82 11.04 1.48
N THR A 419 -25.89 11.67 0.76
CA THR A 419 -25.49 11.26 -0.60
C THR A 419 -24.92 9.84 -0.55
N LYS A 420 -25.39 8.99 -1.46
CA LYS A 420 -24.87 7.61 -1.62
C LYS A 420 -23.52 7.62 -2.32
N LEU A 421 -22.65 6.67 -1.98
CA LEU A 421 -21.31 6.57 -2.57
C LEU A 421 -21.34 6.38 -4.09
N ASP A 422 -22.37 5.73 -4.63
CA ASP A 422 -22.56 5.58 -6.08
C ASP A 422 -23.00 6.85 -6.82
N LYS A 423 -23.32 7.92 -6.09
CA LYS A 423 -23.64 9.24 -6.66
C LYS A 423 -22.46 10.21 -6.63
N LEU A 424 -21.36 9.84 -5.99
CA LEU A 424 -20.14 10.64 -6.03
C LEU A 424 -19.52 10.57 -7.42
N GLN A 425 -19.12 11.72 -7.96
CA GLN A 425 -18.37 11.75 -9.21
C GLN A 425 -17.04 11.04 -8.98
N ARG A 426 -16.83 9.90 -9.66
CA ARG A 426 -15.61 9.10 -9.50
C ARG A 426 -14.39 9.74 -10.13
N LEU A 427 -14.51 10.20 -11.37
CA LEU A 427 -13.37 10.70 -12.14
C LEU A 427 -13.01 12.15 -11.76
N ASN A 428 -11.76 12.36 -11.37
CA ASN A 428 -11.23 13.69 -11.10
C ASN A 428 -11.19 14.58 -12.37
N PRO A 429 -11.32 15.92 -12.23
CA PRO A 429 -11.38 16.83 -13.38
C PRO A 429 -10.12 16.84 -14.27
N HIS A 430 -8.95 16.59 -13.69
CA HIS A 430 -7.68 16.58 -14.43
C HIS A 430 -7.64 15.41 -15.42
N ASP A 431 -7.85 14.18 -14.93
CA ASP A 431 -7.89 12.98 -15.76
C ASP A 431 -9.04 13.04 -16.77
N ARG A 432 -10.19 13.61 -16.38
CA ARG A 432 -11.27 13.86 -17.33
C ARG A 432 -10.81 14.74 -18.48
N SER A 433 -10.17 15.86 -18.20
CA SER A 433 -9.71 16.78 -19.24
C SER A 433 -8.72 16.11 -20.20
N GLU A 434 -7.83 15.28 -19.65
CA GLU A 434 -6.82 14.57 -20.43
C GLU A 434 -7.40 13.44 -21.28
N ILE A 435 -8.34 12.64 -20.76
CA ILE A 435 -9.06 11.62 -21.54
C ILE A 435 -9.76 12.29 -22.73
N PHE A 436 -10.42 13.43 -22.52
CA PHE A 436 -11.07 14.16 -23.62
C PHE A 436 -10.08 14.74 -24.62
N LEU A 437 -8.86 15.09 -24.18
CA LEU A 437 -7.79 15.54 -25.06
C LEU A 437 -7.27 14.39 -25.93
N TRP A 438 -7.00 13.22 -25.35
CA TRP A 438 -6.60 12.02 -26.10
C TRP A 438 -7.64 11.62 -27.14
N ASN A 439 -8.91 11.84 -26.81
CA ASN A 439 -10.07 11.46 -27.61
C ASN A 439 -10.67 12.62 -28.41
N LYS A 440 -9.92 13.71 -28.62
CA LYS A 440 -10.43 14.90 -29.32
C LYS A 440 -10.75 14.62 -30.79
N THR A 441 -9.84 13.94 -31.49
CA THR A 441 -9.95 13.66 -32.93
C THR A 441 -9.91 12.16 -33.19
N ILE A 442 -10.65 11.72 -34.21
CA ILE A 442 -10.51 10.34 -34.71
C ILE A 442 -9.17 10.28 -35.44
N SER A 443 -8.24 9.44 -34.99
CA SER A 443 -6.95 9.26 -35.66
C SER A 443 -7.16 8.78 -37.10
N GLU A 444 -6.65 9.55 -38.07
CA GLU A 444 -6.68 9.18 -39.49
C GLU A 444 -5.82 7.93 -39.73
N THR A 445 -6.26 7.07 -40.65
CA THR A 445 -5.49 5.90 -41.06
C THR A 445 -4.17 6.36 -41.65
N ALA A 446 -3.04 5.98 -41.04
CA ALA A 446 -1.73 6.18 -41.64
C ALA A 446 -1.68 5.43 -42.97
N GLY A 447 -1.75 6.17 -44.06
CA GLY A 447 -1.64 5.64 -45.41
C GLY A 447 -0.24 5.11 -45.70
N SER A 448 -0.21 4.01 -46.45
CA SER A 448 0.89 3.43 -47.22
C SER A 448 1.91 2.54 -46.50
N HIS A 449 2.03 1.32 -47.05
CA HIS A 449 3.06 0.29 -46.84
C HIS A 449 2.88 -0.72 -45.69
N LEU A 450 1.96 -1.67 -45.86
CA LEU A 450 2.26 -3.12 -45.71
C LEU A 450 1.06 -3.94 -46.21
N GLY A 451 1.24 -4.59 -47.36
CA GLY A 451 0.21 -5.37 -48.02
C GLY A 451 0.01 -6.72 -47.36
N THR A 452 -1.24 -7.03 -47.00
CA THR A 452 -2.01 -8.19 -47.47
C THR A 452 -3.48 -7.93 -47.13
N ARG A 453 -4.34 -8.08 -48.13
CA ARG A 453 -5.81 -7.92 -48.02
C ARG A 453 -6.39 -9.01 -47.11
N ASP A 454 -6.84 -8.60 -45.92
CA ASP A 454 -7.97 -9.21 -45.20
C ASP A 454 -8.60 -8.15 -44.28
N ALA A 455 -9.45 -7.31 -44.89
CA ALA A 455 -10.12 -6.17 -44.26
C ALA A 455 -11.41 -6.59 -43.51
N SER A 456 -11.30 -7.57 -42.61
CA SER A 456 -12.42 -8.09 -41.79
C SER A 456 -12.16 -8.08 -40.28
N ASN A 457 -11.04 -7.49 -39.84
CA ASN A 457 -10.70 -7.34 -38.43
C ASN A 457 -10.55 -5.85 -38.08
N PHE A 458 -11.37 -5.32 -37.18
CA PHE A 458 -10.96 -4.19 -36.33
C PHE A 458 -9.84 -4.71 -35.41
N ASN A 459 -8.66 -4.96 -35.98
CA ASN A 459 -7.45 -4.92 -35.19
C ASN A 459 -7.14 -3.44 -35.03
N THR A 460 -7.48 -2.90 -33.86
CA THR A 460 -6.74 -1.80 -33.25
C THR A 460 -5.26 -2.08 -33.55
N PHE A 461 -4.61 -1.33 -34.45
CA PHE A 461 -3.19 -1.51 -34.73
C PHE A 461 -2.41 -0.99 -33.52
N ALA A 462 -2.41 -1.81 -32.47
CA ALA A 462 -1.42 -1.83 -31.43
C ALA A 462 -0.11 -2.32 -32.07
N GLU A 463 0.95 -1.51 -32.04
CA GLU A 463 2.29 -2.07 -32.20
C GLU A 463 2.50 -3.12 -31.10
N LEU A 464 2.52 -4.39 -31.49
CA LEU A 464 2.73 -5.50 -30.57
C LEU A 464 4.17 -5.47 -30.07
N ARG A 465 4.38 -5.10 -28.81
CA ARG A 465 5.67 -5.28 -28.14
C ARG A 465 5.91 -6.77 -27.85
N PRO A 466 7.09 -7.34 -28.16
CA PRO A 466 7.40 -8.72 -27.82
C PRO A 466 7.26 -8.99 -26.31
N GLY A 467 6.42 -9.95 -25.93
CA GLY A 467 6.25 -10.40 -24.53
C GLY A 467 4.94 -10.01 -23.84
N SER A 468 3.99 -9.35 -24.52
CA SER A 468 2.63 -9.12 -23.99
C SER A 468 1.67 -10.26 -24.38
N TYR A 469 0.74 -10.62 -23.48
CA TYR A 469 -0.32 -11.60 -23.76
C TYR A 469 -1.56 -10.97 -24.41
N TYR A 470 -1.71 -9.64 -24.29
CA TYR A 470 -2.74 -8.83 -24.96
C TYR A 470 -2.09 -7.65 -25.71
N PRO A 471 -2.75 -7.08 -26.72
CA PRO A 471 -2.24 -5.91 -27.44
C PRO A 471 -2.19 -4.68 -26.52
N GLU A 472 -1.10 -3.91 -26.57
CA GLU A 472 -1.03 -2.55 -26.01
C GLU A 472 -0.92 -1.57 -27.18
N GLY A 473 -1.77 -0.54 -27.24
CA GLY A 473 -1.76 0.35 -28.40
C GLY A 473 -2.71 1.53 -28.37
N ILE A 474 -2.68 2.28 -29.48
CA ILE A 474 -3.53 3.45 -29.74
C ILE A 474 -4.56 3.07 -30.81
N PRO A 475 -5.87 3.25 -30.58
CA PRO A 475 -6.87 2.97 -31.59
C PRO A 475 -6.81 3.89 -32.80
N VAL A 476 -7.08 3.33 -33.98
CA VAL A 476 -7.04 4.00 -35.28
C VAL A 476 -8.42 3.92 -35.92
N GLY A 477 -8.92 5.03 -36.46
CA GLY A 477 -10.23 5.09 -37.12
C GLY A 477 -11.45 5.07 -36.18
N CYS A 478 -11.24 5.07 -34.86
CA CYS A 478 -12.29 5.18 -33.85
C CYS A 478 -11.78 5.88 -32.58
N VAL A 479 -12.71 6.28 -31.70
CA VAL A 479 -12.37 6.87 -30.39
C VAL A 479 -12.65 5.84 -29.30
N PRO A 480 -11.64 5.41 -28.52
CA PRO A 480 -11.85 4.51 -27.41
C PRO A 480 -12.26 5.25 -26.14
N TRP A 481 -13.18 4.68 -25.39
CA TRP A 481 -13.58 5.20 -24.08
C TRP A 481 -13.57 4.06 -23.08
N ILE A 482 -12.92 4.25 -21.94
CA ILE A 482 -12.96 3.27 -20.85
C ILE A 482 -13.96 3.77 -19.81
N VAL A 483 -15.04 3.02 -19.65
CA VAL A 483 -16.13 3.31 -18.71
C VAL A 483 -16.08 2.37 -17.52
N THR A 484 -16.72 2.74 -16.42
CA THR A 484 -16.79 1.83 -15.26
C THR A 484 -17.56 0.56 -15.61
N LEU A 485 -17.19 -0.58 -15.00
CA LEU A 485 -17.78 -1.90 -15.27
C LEU A 485 -19.30 -2.02 -15.01
N HIS A 486 -19.87 -1.03 -14.32
CA HIS A 486 -21.24 -1.10 -13.84
C HIS A 486 -22.12 0.03 -14.36
N ASN A 487 -21.51 1.09 -14.91
CA ASN A 487 -22.24 2.24 -15.42
C ASN A 487 -21.48 2.87 -16.59
N ILE A 488 -22.03 2.72 -17.80
CA ILE A 488 -21.50 3.32 -19.03
C ILE A 488 -21.58 4.87 -19.02
N GLN A 489 -22.36 5.44 -18.10
CA GLN A 489 -22.46 6.89 -17.89
C GLN A 489 -21.32 7.45 -17.03
N GLU A 490 -20.35 6.62 -16.64
CA GLU A 490 -19.20 7.02 -15.84
C GLU A 490 -17.91 6.56 -16.52
N LEU A 491 -17.00 7.49 -16.78
CA LEU A 491 -15.64 7.17 -17.23
C LEU A 491 -14.82 6.59 -16.08
N ALA A 492 -13.97 5.61 -16.41
CA ALA A 492 -13.03 5.02 -15.46
C ALA A 492 -11.81 5.94 -15.25
N PRO A 493 -11.32 6.10 -14.00
CA PRO A 493 -10.03 6.76 -13.74
C PRO A 493 -8.87 6.11 -14.48
N VAL A 494 -7.91 6.92 -14.92
CA VAL A 494 -6.75 6.44 -15.67
C VAL A 494 -5.91 5.50 -14.80
N GLY A 495 -5.62 4.30 -15.31
CA GLY A 495 -4.98 3.23 -14.55
C GLY A 495 -5.93 2.25 -13.85
N SER A 496 -7.23 2.58 -13.73
CA SER A 496 -8.25 1.65 -13.22
C SER A 496 -8.83 0.79 -14.34
N ILE A 497 -9.30 -0.41 -13.99
CA ILE A 497 -9.92 -1.34 -14.94
C ILE A 497 -11.36 -0.89 -15.23
N GLY A 498 -11.71 -0.87 -16.51
CA GLY A 498 -13.06 -0.58 -16.98
C GLY A 498 -13.43 -1.36 -18.23
N GLU A 499 -14.63 -1.11 -18.74
CA GLU A 499 -15.13 -1.67 -19.99
C GLU A 499 -14.79 -0.73 -21.15
N LEU A 500 -14.31 -1.30 -22.26
CA LEU A 500 -14.02 -0.56 -23.48
C LEU A 500 -15.29 -0.28 -24.30
N LEU A 501 -15.53 0.98 -24.58
CA LEU A 501 -16.59 1.51 -25.42
C LEU A 501 -15.96 2.18 -26.65
N ILE A 502 -16.46 1.90 -27.84
CA ILE A 502 -15.91 2.46 -29.09
C ILE A 502 -16.91 3.47 -29.66
N GLU A 503 -16.44 4.68 -29.94
CA GLU A 503 -17.19 5.72 -30.66
C GLU A 503 -16.70 5.85 -32.10
N GLY A 504 -17.62 5.90 -33.06
CA GLY A 504 -17.28 6.12 -34.48
C GLY A 504 -18.48 6.33 -35.41
N PRO A 505 -18.25 6.85 -36.63
CA PRO A 505 -19.30 7.14 -37.62
C PRO A 505 -19.91 5.87 -38.26
N ASP A 506 -19.08 4.93 -38.72
CA ASP A 506 -19.49 3.78 -39.55
C ASP A 506 -19.64 2.45 -38.77
N LEU A 507 -20.37 2.49 -37.65
CA LEU A 507 -20.65 1.29 -36.85
C LEU A 507 -21.79 0.39 -37.40
N THR A 508 -22.24 0.49 -38.67
CA THR A 508 -23.37 -0.34 -39.19
C THR A 508 -23.25 -0.98 -40.57
N GLY A 509 -22.08 -1.05 -41.21
CA GLY A 509 -22.00 -1.74 -42.50
C GLY A 509 -20.61 -2.27 -42.73
N THR A 510 -20.49 -3.58 -42.97
CA THR A 510 -19.26 -4.29 -43.42
C THR A 510 -18.06 -4.39 -42.47
N TYR A 511 -17.89 -3.55 -41.45
CA TYR A 511 -16.67 -3.54 -40.62
C TYR A 511 -16.74 -4.29 -39.29
N LEU A 512 -17.94 -4.66 -38.83
CA LEU A 512 -18.17 -5.31 -37.55
C LEU A 512 -18.27 -6.84 -37.71
N CYS A 513 -17.53 -7.60 -36.91
CA CYS A 513 -17.62 -9.06 -36.85
C CYS A 513 -19.11 -9.48 -36.67
N ASP A 514 -19.56 -10.60 -37.25
CA ASP A 514 -21.00 -11.00 -37.32
C ASP A 514 -21.81 -10.92 -36.00
N GLN A 515 -21.16 -10.92 -34.84
CA GLN A 515 -21.77 -10.74 -33.52
C GLN A 515 -22.19 -9.29 -33.19
N ALA A 516 -21.60 -8.29 -33.85
CA ALA A 516 -21.86 -6.86 -33.64
C ALA A 516 -23.01 -6.31 -34.52
N LYS A 517 -23.75 -7.20 -35.19
CA LYS A 517 -25.02 -6.90 -35.87
C LYS A 517 -26.23 -6.93 -34.93
N SER A 518 -26.06 -7.25 -33.65
CA SER A 518 -27.16 -7.16 -32.68
C SER A 518 -27.46 -5.69 -32.34
N PRO A 519 -28.70 -5.21 -32.54
CA PRO A 519 -29.10 -3.86 -32.14
C PRO A 519 -28.84 -3.54 -30.66
N ALA A 520 -28.70 -4.57 -29.81
CA ALA A 520 -28.47 -4.44 -28.37
C ALA A 520 -27.02 -4.06 -27.99
N SER A 521 -26.05 -4.11 -28.90
CA SER A 521 -24.65 -3.73 -28.65
C SER A 521 -24.33 -2.27 -28.98
N ILE A 522 -25.21 -1.60 -29.73
CA ILE A 522 -25.14 -0.17 -30.00
C ILE A 522 -25.92 0.53 -28.88
N VAL A 523 -25.27 1.45 -28.19
CA VAL A 523 -25.88 2.20 -27.08
C VAL A 523 -26.05 3.66 -27.45
N SER A 524 -27.04 4.30 -26.83
CA SER A 524 -27.21 5.75 -26.94
C SER A 524 -25.95 6.46 -26.41
N PRO A 525 -25.58 7.62 -26.99
CA PRO A 525 -24.47 8.42 -26.51
C PRO A 525 -24.55 8.67 -24.99
N PRO A 526 -23.48 8.34 -24.23
CA PRO A 526 -23.42 8.68 -22.82
C PRO A 526 -23.50 10.19 -22.60
N LEU A 527 -24.03 10.62 -21.45
CA LEU A 527 -24.22 12.04 -21.12
C LEU A 527 -22.92 12.85 -21.17
N TRP A 528 -21.81 12.22 -20.78
CA TRP A 528 -20.49 12.83 -20.83
C TRP A 528 -19.95 13.00 -22.26
N ALA A 529 -20.46 12.25 -23.24
CA ALA A 529 -19.89 12.14 -24.58
C ALA A 529 -20.35 13.24 -25.56
N SER A 530 -20.96 14.31 -25.05
CA SER A 530 -21.50 15.40 -25.88
C SER A 530 -20.36 16.20 -26.54
N SER A 531 -20.05 15.89 -27.79
CA SER A 531 -19.10 16.66 -28.62
C SER A 531 -19.79 17.28 -29.83
N PRO A 532 -19.71 18.60 -30.04
CA PRO A 532 -20.19 19.26 -31.24
C PRO A 532 -19.51 18.75 -32.52
N GLU A 533 -18.24 18.36 -32.43
CA GLU A 533 -17.38 17.93 -33.53
C GLU A 533 -17.64 16.49 -33.98
N ARG A 534 -18.33 15.69 -33.16
CA ARG A 534 -18.62 14.26 -33.42
C ARG A 534 -20.11 13.95 -33.50
N LYS A 535 -20.91 14.91 -33.97
CA LYS A 535 -22.35 14.70 -34.18
C LYS A 535 -22.60 13.55 -35.18
N GLY A 536 -23.42 12.58 -34.78
CA GLY A 536 -23.80 11.43 -35.60
C GLY A 536 -22.95 10.16 -35.38
N THR A 537 -21.95 10.19 -34.49
CA THR A 537 -21.26 8.97 -34.05
C THR A 537 -22.17 8.09 -33.20
N ARG A 538 -21.91 6.78 -33.25
CA ARG A 538 -22.56 5.79 -32.40
C ARG A 538 -21.56 5.23 -31.39
N PHE A 539 -22.08 4.64 -30.33
CA PHE A 539 -21.28 4.00 -29.29
C PHE A 539 -21.51 2.49 -29.32
N TYR A 540 -20.43 1.73 -29.40
CA TYR A 540 -20.44 0.27 -29.43
C TYR A 540 -19.82 -0.29 -28.15
N ARG A 541 -20.59 -1.14 -27.47
CA ARG A 541 -20.17 -1.81 -26.24
C ARG A 541 -19.44 -3.11 -26.58
N THR A 542 -18.12 -3.11 -26.41
CA THR A 542 -17.25 -4.26 -26.80
C THR A 542 -17.35 -5.45 -25.85
N ARG A 543 -17.65 -5.17 -24.57
CA ARG A 543 -17.52 -6.08 -23.42
C ARG A 543 -16.07 -6.50 -23.14
N ASP A 544 -15.09 -5.81 -23.72
CA ASP A 544 -13.68 -6.01 -23.41
C ASP A 544 -13.30 -5.17 -22.19
N LEU A 545 -12.47 -5.75 -21.32
CA LEU A 545 -11.90 -5.11 -20.15
C LEU A 545 -10.57 -4.48 -20.53
N ALA A 546 -10.40 -3.20 -20.22
CA ALA A 546 -9.20 -2.45 -20.53
C ALA A 546 -8.90 -1.40 -19.46
N LYS A 547 -7.69 -0.85 -19.47
CA LYS A 547 -7.33 0.34 -18.68
C LYS A 547 -6.48 1.29 -19.51
N TYR A 548 -6.56 2.58 -19.20
CA TYR A 548 -5.63 3.56 -19.75
C TYR A 548 -4.29 3.44 -19.03
N ASN A 549 -3.22 3.45 -19.81
CA ASN A 549 -1.87 3.70 -19.31
C ASN A 549 -1.67 5.21 -19.07
N PRO A 550 -0.63 5.60 -18.31
CA PRO A 550 -0.38 7.02 -18.00
C PRO A 550 -0.14 7.92 -19.22
N ASP A 551 0.20 7.35 -20.37
CA ASP A 551 0.45 8.05 -21.64
C ASP A 551 -0.75 8.07 -22.60
N GLY A 552 -1.90 7.53 -22.18
CA GLY A 552 -3.12 7.46 -22.99
C GLY A 552 -3.22 6.22 -23.88
N SER A 553 -2.17 5.40 -23.96
CA SER A 553 -2.27 4.08 -24.59
C SER A 553 -3.19 3.16 -23.78
N ILE A 554 -3.76 2.16 -24.44
CA ILE A 554 -4.73 1.25 -23.81
C ILE A 554 -4.10 -0.12 -23.61
N ASN A 555 -4.24 -0.64 -22.38
CA ASN A 555 -3.86 -1.99 -22.03
C ASN A 555 -5.12 -2.87 -21.94
N PHE A 556 -5.20 -3.88 -22.82
CA PHE A 556 -6.30 -4.84 -22.82
C PHE A 556 -6.08 -5.90 -21.73
N ILE A 557 -7.10 -6.14 -20.91
CA ILE A 557 -7.06 -7.04 -19.75
C ILE A 557 -7.77 -8.37 -20.03
N GLY A 558 -8.84 -8.36 -20.83
CA GLY A 558 -9.62 -9.55 -21.15
C GLY A 558 -11.02 -9.21 -21.65
N ARG A 559 -11.96 -10.17 -21.56
CA ARG A 559 -13.37 -9.96 -21.97
C ARG A 559 -14.32 -10.33 -20.83
N GLN A 560 -15.35 -9.54 -20.61
CA GLN A 560 -16.31 -9.70 -19.51
C GLN A 560 -17.06 -11.05 -19.55
N GLU A 561 -17.16 -11.69 -20.73
CA GLU A 561 -17.92 -12.95 -20.94
C GLU A 561 -17.10 -14.13 -21.47
N ASN A 562 -15.76 -14.07 -21.51
CA ASN A 562 -14.89 -15.21 -21.90
C ASN A 562 -15.22 -15.94 -23.24
N ARG A 563 -15.86 -15.25 -24.19
CA ARG A 563 -16.10 -15.77 -25.56
C ARG A 563 -15.04 -15.22 -26.52
N MET A 564 -14.36 -16.11 -27.23
CA MET A 564 -13.28 -15.77 -28.16
C MET A 564 -13.37 -16.54 -29.48
N LYS A 565 -12.63 -16.14 -30.53
CA LYS A 565 -12.51 -16.91 -31.78
C LYS A 565 -11.17 -17.65 -31.82
N PHE A 566 -11.22 -18.97 -32.00
CA PHE A 566 -10.06 -19.86 -32.13
C PHE A 566 -10.19 -20.64 -33.44
N ASN A 567 -9.19 -20.58 -34.33
CA ASN A 567 -9.20 -21.21 -35.66
C ASN A 567 -10.47 -20.93 -36.51
N GLY A 568 -10.94 -19.68 -36.49
CA GLY A 568 -12.12 -19.25 -37.25
C GLY A 568 -13.48 -19.60 -36.61
N GLN A 569 -13.50 -20.26 -35.45
CA GLN A 569 -14.74 -20.65 -34.76
C GLN A 569 -14.85 -19.97 -33.39
N THR A 570 -16.07 -19.67 -32.95
CA THR A 570 -16.32 -19.10 -31.61
C THR A 570 -16.23 -20.20 -30.56
N LEU A 571 -15.32 -19.99 -29.60
CA LEU A 571 -15.09 -20.84 -28.44
C LEU A 571 -15.43 -20.04 -27.17
N GLN A 572 -16.28 -20.61 -26.32
CA GLN A 572 -16.56 -20.07 -25.00
C GLN A 572 -15.71 -20.83 -23.99
N LEU A 573 -14.73 -20.14 -23.38
CA LEU A 573 -13.75 -20.80 -22.51
C LEU A 573 -14.42 -21.43 -21.28
N GLU A 574 -15.50 -20.83 -20.78
CA GLU A 574 -16.26 -21.37 -19.64
C GLU A 574 -17.05 -22.64 -19.98
N GLU A 575 -17.51 -22.79 -21.23
CA GLU A 575 -18.17 -24.02 -21.70
C GLU A 575 -17.15 -25.15 -21.80
N LEU A 576 -16.00 -24.85 -22.40
CA LEU A 576 -14.87 -25.79 -22.48
C LEU A 576 -14.36 -26.19 -21.09
N GLU A 577 -14.24 -25.24 -20.17
CA GLU A 577 -13.86 -25.50 -18.78
C GLU A 577 -14.89 -26.39 -18.08
N GLY A 578 -16.19 -26.13 -18.26
CA GLY A 578 -17.26 -26.96 -17.70
C GLY A 578 -17.25 -28.39 -18.23
N GLU A 579 -16.99 -28.56 -19.53
CA GLU A 579 -16.83 -29.88 -20.16
C GLU A 579 -15.61 -30.62 -19.60
N LEU A 580 -14.46 -29.96 -19.51
CA LEU A 580 -13.23 -30.57 -18.99
C LEU A 580 -13.26 -30.80 -17.47
N ALA A 581 -13.93 -29.94 -16.71
CA ALA A 581 -14.13 -30.09 -15.27
C ALA A 581 -15.02 -31.27 -14.92
N SER A 582 -15.74 -31.85 -15.89
CA SER A 582 -16.55 -33.06 -15.71
C SER A 582 -15.70 -34.34 -15.70
N CYS A 583 -14.40 -34.25 -15.95
CA CYS A 583 -13.45 -35.36 -15.80
C CYS A 583 -13.19 -35.64 -14.30
N ALA A 584 -13.29 -36.90 -13.86
CA ALA A 584 -13.25 -37.26 -12.44
C ALA A 584 -11.92 -36.90 -11.75
N GLU A 585 -10.84 -36.89 -12.51
CA GLU A 585 -9.49 -36.58 -12.09
C GLU A 585 -9.25 -35.08 -11.90
N VAL A 586 -10.07 -34.21 -12.51
CA VAL A 586 -9.91 -32.76 -12.49
C VAL A 586 -10.59 -32.18 -11.23
N LYS A 587 -9.85 -31.36 -10.48
CA LYS A 587 -10.37 -30.61 -9.34
C LYS A 587 -10.80 -29.19 -9.75
N ASP A 588 -9.90 -28.47 -10.39
CA ASP A 588 -10.16 -27.16 -10.97
C ASP A 588 -9.42 -27.05 -12.31
N ILE A 589 -10.01 -26.34 -13.27
CA ILE A 589 -9.38 -26.06 -14.56
C ILE A 589 -9.70 -24.64 -15.02
N VAL A 590 -8.71 -23.98 -15.60
CA VAL A 590 -8.88 -22.70 -16.29
C VAL A 590 -8.25 -22.81 -17.67
N THR A 591 -8.97 -22.34 -18.67
CA THR A 591 -8.48 -22.27 -20.05
C THR A 591 -8.21 -20.84 -20.43
N LEU A 592 -7.08 -20.63 -21.09
CA LEU A 592 -6.57 -19.34 -21.51
C LEU A 592 -6.01 -19.48 -22.92
N VAL A 593 -5.75 -18.34 -23.55
CA VAL A 593 -5.14 -18.33 -24.87
C VAL A 593 -3.85 -17.54 -24.83
N LYS A 594 -2.84 -18.12 -25.48
CA LYS A 594 -1.51 -17.56 -25.63
C LYS A 594 -1.23 -17.33 -27.11
N ILE A 595 -0.72 -16.15 -27.45
CA ILE A 595 -0.23 -15.87 -28.80
C ILE A 595 1.29 -16.02 -28.77
N SER A 596 1.83 -16.98 -29.51
CA SER A 596 3.27 -17.23 -29.61
C SER A 596 3.67 -17.33 -31.07
N GLY A 597 4.64 -16.51 -31.51
CA GLY A 597 5.13 -16.51 -32.90
C GLY A 597 4.04 -16.25 -33.95
N GLY A 598 3.03 -15.42 -33.63
CA GLY A 598 1.91 -15.12 -34.53
C GLY A 598 0.84 -16.22 -34.62
N ARG A 599 0.92 -17.29 -33.80
CA ARG A 599 -0.10 -18.34 -33.72
C ARG A 599 -0.81 -18.32 -32.37
N THR A 600 -2.13 -18.46 -32.41
CA THR A 600 -3.00 -18.57 -31.24
C THR A 600 -3.00 -20.01 -30.72
N GLN A 601 -2.62 -20.22 -29.46
CA GLN A 601 -2.57 -21.52 -28.79
C GLN A 601 -3.53 -21.55 -27.59
N LEU A 602 -4.23 -22.66 -27.41
CA LEU A 602 -5.13 -22.89 -26.30
C LEU A 602 -4.36 -23.56 -25.16
N VAL A 603 -4.35 -22.93 -23.99
CA VAL A 603 -3.63 -23.35 -22.78
C VAL A 603 -4.64 -23.75 -21.73
N ALA A 604 -4.51 -24.94 -21.16
CA ALA A 604 -5.27 -25.39 -20.00
C ALA A 604 -4.35 -25.46 -18.78
N VAL A 605 -4.74 -24.81 -17.69
CA VAL A 605 -4.10 -24.95 -16.38
C VAL A 605 -5.02 -25.77 -15.49
N VAL A 606 -4.53 -26.90 -15.00
CA VAL A 606 -5.34 -27.90 -14.31
C VAL A 606 -4.75 -28.23 -12.94
N SER A 607 -5.61 -28.37 -11.94
CA SER A 607 -5.28 -29.03 -10.68
C SER A 607 -6.11 -30.32 -10.55
N PHE A 608 -5.56 -31.33 -9.89
CA PHE A 608 -6.15 -32.66 -9.83
C PHE A 608 -6.79 -32.97 -8.48
N ASN A 609 -7.73 -33.91 -8.50
CA ASN A 609 -8.41 -34.43 -7.33
C ASN A 609 -7.70 -35.69 -6.79
N ASP A 610 -6.40 -35.56 -6.51
CA ASP A 610 -5.59 -36.65 -5.94
C ASP A 610 -5.01 -36.23 -4.58
N PRO A 611 -5.27 -37.00 -3.49
CA PRO A 611 -4.81 -36.65 -2.15
C PRO A 611 -3.28 -36.73 -1.98
N GLN A 612 -2.55 -37.35 -2.90
CA GLN A 612 -1.09 -37.44 -2.86
C GLN A 612 -0.41 -36.18 -3.45
N LEU A 613 -1.16 -35.35 -4.17
CA LEU A 613 -0.63 -34.13 -4.76
C LEU A 613 -0.71 -32.94 -3.79
N PRO A 614 0.30 -32.05 -3.79
CA PRO A 614 0.24 -30.82 -3.01
C PRO A 614 -0.89 -29.92 -3.53
N SER A 615 -1.46 -29.11 -2.64
CA SER A 615 -2.55 -28.17 -2.96
C SER A 615 -2.34 -26.80 -2.30
N SER A 616 -1.08 -26.37 -2.20
CA SER A 616 -0.69 -25.24 -1.35
C SER A 616 -0.80 -23.90 -2.06
N SER A 617 -0.34 -23.80 -3.32
CA SER A 617 -0.18 -22.53 -4.01
C SER A 617 -0.22 -22.67 -5.53
N LEU A 618 -0.25 -21.55 -6.27
CA LEU A 618 -0.19 -21.56 -7.73
C LEU A 618 1.25 -21.80 -8.19
N GLN A 619 1.64 -23.06 -8.25
CA GLN A 619 2.94 -23.54 -8.73
C GLN A 619 2.75 -24.80 -9.57
N GLU A 620 3.65 -25.03 -10.54
CA GLU A 620 3.63 -26.29 -11.31
C GLU A 620 4.03 -27.44 -10.39
N LEU A 621 3.38 -28.59 -10.57
CA LEU A 621 3.73 -29.80 -9.83
C LEU A 621 5.17 -30.20 -10.16
N SER A 622 5.97 -30.46 -9.12
CA SER A 622 7.38 -30.81 -9.29
C SER A 622 7.57 -32.20 -9.93
N ASP A 623 8.75 -32.44 -10.48
CA ASP A 623 9.11 -33.71 -11.13
C ASP A 623 8.97 -34.92 -10.19
N ALA A 624 8.97 -34.71 -8.87
CA ALA A 624 8.72 -35.74 -7.87
C ALA A 624 7.36 -36.43 -8.04
N TYR A 625 6.38 -35.74 -8.63
CA TYR A 625 5.03 -36.26 -8.88
C TYR A 625 4.78 -36.65 -10.34
N SER A 626 5.79 -36.57 -11.21
CA SER A 626 5.69 -36.80 -12.67
C SER A 626 4.89 -38.05 -13.05
N LYS A 627 5.16 -39.20 -12.42
CA LYS A 627 4.44 -40.46 -12.70
C LYS A 627 2.93 -40.39 -12.44
N ILE A 628 2.53 -39.72 -11.35
CA ILE A 628 1.11 -39.55 -11.00
C ILE A 628 0.48 -38.53 -11.94
N VAL A 629 1.16 -37.41 -12.18
CA VAL A 629 0.71 -36.36 -13.10
C VAL A 629 0.54 -36.88 -14.51
N ASP A 630 1.47 -37.69 -15.02
CA ASP A 630 1.38 -38.30 -16.36
C ASP A 630 0.16 -39.22 -16.49
N LEU A 631 -0.12 -40.01 -15.46
CA LEU A 631 -1.29 -40.91 -15.45
C LEU A 631 -2.60 -40.12 -15.47
N LEU A 632 -2.71 -39.09 -14.62
CA LEU A 632 -3.89 -38.23 -14.54
C LEU A 632 -4.06 -37.36 -15.79
N MET A 633 -2.97 -36.79 -16.31
CA MET A 633 -2.97 -36.03 -17.57
C MET A 633 -3.38 -36.91 -18.75
N ASN A 634 -2.93 -38.17 -18.80
CA ASN A 634 -3.36 -39.11 -19.84
C ASN A 634 -4.86 -39.39 -19.76
N ALA A 635 -5.42 -39.58 -18.56
CA ALA A 635 -6.86 -39.73 -18.38
C ALA A 635 -7.63 -38.49 -18.87
N VAL A 636 -7.19 -37.29 -18.50
CA VAL A 636 -7.78 -36.02 -18.95
C VAL A 636 -7.66 -35.84 -20.48
N HIS A 637 -6.53 -36.21 -21.08
CA HIS A 637 -6.35 -36.14 -22.53
C HIS A 637 -7.27 -37.10 -23.29
N VAL A 638 -7.43 -38.33 -22.81
CA VAL A 638 -8.34 -39.32 -23.39
C VAL A 638 -9.78 -38.82 -23.28
N TYR A 639 -10.16 -38.33 -22.10
CA TYR A 639 -11.47 -37.73 -21.85
C TYR A 639 -11.73 -36.56 -22.82
N ALA A 640 -10.83 -35.57 -22.86
CA ALA A 640 -10.93 -34.40 -23.73
C ALA A 640 -11.09 -34.79 -25.20
N ARG A 641 -10.31 -35.76 -25.71
CA ARG A 641 -10.41 -36.21 -27.12
C ARG A 641 -11.68 -36.99 -27.44
N SER A 642 -12.28 -37.64 -26.44
CA SER A 642 -13.55 -38.36 -26.60
C SER A 642 -14.78 -37.45 -26.56
N ARG A 643 -14.67 -36.30 -25.87
CA ARG A 643 -15.80 -35.37 -25.65
C ARG A 643 -15.75 -34.13 -26.54
N LEU A 644 -14.55 -33.67 -26.89
CA LEU A 644 -14.34 -32.43 -27.63
C LEU A 644 -13.91 -32.70 -29.08
N PRO A 645 -14.37 -31.87 -30.04
CA PRO A 645 -13.78 -31.82 -31.37
C PRO A 645 -12.27 -31.51 -31.31
N SER A 646 -11.50 -32.02 -32.27
CA SER A 646 -10.03 -31.88 -32.31
C SER A 646 -9.52 -30.44 -32.24
N HIS A 647 -10.30 -29.46 -32.72
CA HIS A 647 -9.96 -28.04 -32.68
C HIS A 647 -10.28 -27.35 -31.34
N ARG A 648 -11.01 -28.00 -30.43
CA ARG A 648 -11.32 -27.48 -29.07
C ARG A 648 -10.43 -28.07 -27.98
N VAL A 649 -9.62 -29.07 -28.30
CA VAL A 649 -8.69 -29.68 -27.34
C VAL A 649 -7.53 -28.70 -27.09
N PRO A 650 -7.25 -28.31 -25.83
CA PRO A 650 -6.10 -27.47 -25.51
C PRO A 650 -4.78 -28.07 -26.02
N THR A 651 -3.93 -27.20 -26.57
CA THR A 651 -2.62 -27.55 -27.13
C THR A 651 -1.51 -27.59 -26.08
N ILE A 652 -1.65 -26.80 -25.01
CA ILE A 652 -0.69 -26.73 -23.91
C ILE A 652 -1.45 -27.05 -22.63
N TRP A 653 -0.85 -27.88 -21.78
CA TRP A 653 -1.42 -28.28 -20.50
C TRP A 653 -0.39 -28.05 -19.41
N LEU A 654 -0.80 -27.35 -18.35
CA LEU A 654 0.02 -27.02 -17.20
C LEU A 654 -0.64 -27.58 -15.95
N ALA A 655 0.03 -28.53 -15.30
CA ALA A 655 -0.45 -29.14 -14.06
C ALA A 655 0.07 -28.36 -12.85
N VAL A 656 -0.83 -27.87 -12.00
CA VAL A 656 -0.50 -27.02 -10.84
C VAL A 656 -1.05 -27.59 -9.54
N GLU A 657 -0.43 -27.23 -8.42
CA GLU A 657 -0.90 -27.67 -7.09
C GLU A 657 -2.31 -27.14 -6.78
N LYS A 658 -2.52 -25.83 -6.99
CA LYS A 658 -3.81 -25.19 -6.71
C LYS A 658 -4.03 -23.95 -7.58
N LEU A 659 -5.26 -23.80 -8.07
CA LEU A 659 -5.68 -22.59 -8.76
C LEU A 659 -6.21 -21.55 -7.74
N PRO A 660 -5.78 -20.28 -7.84
CA PRO A 660 -6.18 -19.22 -6.91
C PRO A 660 -7.66 -18.87 -7.12
N ARG A 661 -8.33 -18.42 -6.05
CA ARG A 661 -9.72 -17.97 -6.06
C ARG A 661 -9.83 -16.55 -5.55
N ASN A 662 -10.75 -15.79 -6.10
CA ASN A 662 -11.06 -14.43 -5.67
C ASN A 662 -11.92 -14.44 -4.39
N SER A 663 -12.22 -13.25 -3.88
CA SER A 663 -13.02 -13.03 -2.68
C SER A 663 -14.46 -13.57 -2.74
N THR A 664 -14.95 -13.96 -3.92
CA THR A 664 -16.27 -14.60 -4.11
C THR A 664 -16.21 -16.12 -4.24
N GLY A 665 -15.03 -16.74 -4.06
CA GLY A 665 -14.82 -18.18 -4.21
C GLY A 665 -14.71 -18.66 -5.66
N LYS A 666 -14.70 -17.75 -6.63
CA LYS A 666 -14.50 -18.06 -8.06
C LYS A 666 -13.01 -18.06 -8.40
N LEU A 667 -12.59 -18.83 -9.41
CA LEU A 667 -11.19 -18.87 -9.84
C LEU A 667 -10.68 -17.48 -10.25
N CYS A 668 -9.53 -17.07 -9.72
CA CYS A 668 -8.91 -15.77 -9.97
C CYS A 668 -8.06 -15.83 -11.25
N ARG A 669 -8.72 -15.54 -12.38
CA ARG A 669 -8.09 -15.61 -13.71
C ARG A 669 -6.94 -14.61 -13.88
N VAL A 670 -6.99 -13.46 -13.20
CA VAL A 670 -5.93 -12.43 -13.26
C VAL A 670 -4.62 -12.95 -12.67
N ASP A 671 -4.68 -13.65 -11.54
CA ASP A 671 -3.50 -14.23 -10.90
C ASP A 671 -2.91 -15.37 -11.74
N ILE A 672 -3.77 -16.23 -12.29
CA ILE A 672 -3.37 -17.32 -13.20
C ILE A 672 -2.71 -16.74 -14.45
N TYR A 673 -3.29 -15.70 -15.03
CA TYR A 673 -2.74 -15.00 -16.18
C TYR A 673 -1.36 -14.40 -15.89
N ASN A 674 -1.21 -13.67 -14.78
CA ASN A 674 0.07 -13.09 -14.39
C ASN A 674 1.13 -14.16 -14.15
N TRP A 675 0.75 -15.30 -13.59
CA TRP A 675 1.63 -16.45 -13.36
C TRP A 675 2.07 -17.13 -14.67
N ILE A 676 1.22 -17.26 -15.68
CA ILE A 676 1.65 -17.78 -16.99
C ILE A 676 2.56 -16.76 -17.68
N LYS A 677 2.37 -15.45 -17.46
CA LYS A 677 3.22 -14.40 -18.03
C LYS A 677 4.69 -14.48 -17.60
N THR A 678 4.96 -14.97 -16.40
CA THR A 678 6.35 -15.15 -15.93
C THR A 678 7.04 -16.37 -16.56
N ARG A 679 6.31 -17.24 -17.29
CA ARG A 679 6.84 -18.47 -17.89
C ARG A 679 7.18 -18.27 -19.37
N ARG A 680 8.41 -18.66 -19.76
CA ARG A 680 8.94 -18.54 -21.13
C ARG A 680 8.52 -19.66 -22.11
N ARG A 681 7.85 -20.72 -21.64
CA ARG A 681 7.38 -21.84 -22.48
C ARG A 681 6.03 -21.52 -23.10
#